data_AF-A0A1I3UES3-F1
#
_entry.id   AF-A0A1I3UES3-F1
#
_cell.length_a   1.000
_cell.length_b   1.000
_cell.length_c   1.000
_cell.angle_alpha   90.00
_cell.angle_beta   90.00
_cell.angle_gamma   90.00
#
_symmetry.space_group_name_H-M   'P 1'
#
loop_
_entity.id
_entity.type
_entity.pdbx_description
1 polymer ?
#
loop_
_entity_poly.entity_id
_entity_poly.type
_entity_poly.pdbx_seq_one_letter_code
_entity_poly.pdbx_strand_id
1 'polypeptide(L)'
;MRCNKSKQAAGLVPAASSAYRCKGGAKLFKSCKRLHNIPYYGRMAVVNYRKAIVATLASASLGGLTAACPAAAESAAPNAALIKQETSEASQSAMAANVLFLDYSSTLQSRDANGTIMVSGRRLLEAIGYRIAWDAAGGSLTAERPGKPALLLQAGRREAKLGDKTVQLPAAPYIGEGILWVPLRFTAEAAGLTVAWDAANRYAYVKDPAALPKISLTTRADNRVTEQPANLIGYFKSRMGIDVNLNLVQPDYYRERTNIMVAAGDTGSIMLLQNNYQYSDELLRSFAMDLTEDLNAFPRLKALAAEAAGGRTIDGRIYGIARPRDPHDAPFPAIRQDWLDRLGLARPKTMEEVYAALRQFAHKDPDGNGKNDTYGMTGYTTAAGLGSFAWVEQAFTGSPERFAVQNGRVVDHALGAGETEALNWLARAYREGLIDKEFAAQTPEQAADRIRGSRSGLAALSLRDAAALTGDKAQWIPLSGLKADSLGVPIAPWNTEVTDTYIVTRMSRVAPKTILRWLDGGLAMNESGAWDGIEGFGQTDRAALRSLFGEPDLLNSDALKSVPERTRGAYETAVKEWQKTSYADAVVPAFSGLWSTGKYAELNAELKETQIKVILGELSMEDWGQYTKTLAASKPYQALLAELAELAGDGA
;
A
#
# COMPACT_ATOMS: atom_id res chain seq x y z
N MET A 1 -54.07 28.91 -22.74
CA MET A 1 -55.32 29.27 -22.02
C MET A 1 -55.21 28.82 -20.56
N ARG A 2 -56.03 29.37 -19.64
CA ARG A 2 -55.95 29.16 -18.17
C ARG A 2 -56.92 28.08 -17.68
N CYS A 3 -56.58 27.49 -16.51
CA CYS A 3 -57.41 26.87 -15.42
C CYS A 3 -56.68 25.60 -14.93
N ASN A 4 -56.21 25.40 -13.69
CA ASN A 4 -56.25 26.10 -12.39
C ASN A 4 -57.58 26.10 -11.59
N LYS A 5 -57.64 25.24 -10.54
CA LYS A 5 -58.23 25.40 -9.18
C LYS A 5 -58.44 24.02 -8.50
N SER A 6 -58.47 23.81 -7.18
CA SER A 6 -57.87 24.47 -5.98
C SER A 6 -58.42 23.84 -4.67
N LYS A 7 -57.59 23.69 -3.61
CA LYS A 7 -57.86 23.66 -2.13
C LYS A 7 -56.73 22.84 -1.44
N GLN A 8 -55.87 23.27 -0.48
CA GLN A 8 -55.96 24.13 0.73
C GLN A 8 -56.96 23.62 1.79
N ALA A 9 -56.71 23.60 3.11
CA ALA A 9 -55.72 24.24 4.02
C ALA A 9 -55.59 23.42 5.36
N ALA A 10 -54.72 23.65 6.37
CA ALA A 10 -53.38 24.28 6.54
C ALA A 10 -52.88 24.09 8.02
N GLY A 11 -51.59 24.34 8.32
CA GLY A 11 -51.02 24.41 9.70
C GLY A 11 -49.53 24.00 9.74
N LEU A 12 -48.53 24.91 9.76
CA LEU A 12 -48.01 25.80 10.84
C LEU A 12 -47.06 25.14 11.88
N VAL A 13 -45.74 25.09 11.56
CA VAL A 13 -44.60 25.86 12.17
C VAL A 13 -44.42 25.82 13.72
N PRO A 14 -43.18 25.85 14.34
CA PRO A 14 -41.84 26.23 13.84
C PRO A 14 -40.65 25.27 14.15
N ALA A 15 -39.45 25.68 13.69
CA ALA A 15 -38.14 25.12 13.98
C ALA A 15 -37.53 25.53 15.35
N ALA A 16 -36.45 24.87 15.75
CA ALA A 16 -35.54 25.33 16.81
C ALA A 16 -34.07 25.29 16.35
N SER A 17 -33.41 26.44 16.40
CA SER A 17 -31.96 26.60 16.22
C SER A 17 -31.30 26.94 17.55
N SER A 18 -30.15 26.34 17.88
CA SER A 18 -29.31 26.77 19.00
C SER A 18 -27.94 27.24 18.52
N ALA A 19 -27.74 28.56 18.56
CA ALA A 19 -26.45 29.19 18.38
C ALA A 19 -26.01 29.84 19.70
N TYR A 20 -24.81 29.52 20.18
CA TYR A 20 -24.20 30.25 21.30
C TYR A 20 -23.37 31.42 20.78
N ARG A 21 -23.78 32.64 21.15
CA ARG A 21 -22.98 33.87 21.05
C ARG A 21 -22.66 34.35 22.46
N CYS A 22 -21.39 34.70 22.70
CA CYS A 22 -21.01 35.64 23.75
C CYS A 22 -20.33 36.86 23.11
N LYS A 23 -20.65 38.06 23.60
CA LYS A 23 -20.06 39.35 23.21
C LYS A 23 -20.05 40.27 24.44
N GLY A 24 -18.95 40.95 24.77
CA GLY A 24 -19.00 41.96 25.83
C GLY A 24 -17.68 42.56 26.37
N GLY A 25 -16.90 43.25 25.55
CA GLY A 25 -15.94 44.32 25.95
C GLY A 25 -14.64 43.93 26.71
N ALA A 26 -13.68 44.84 26.96
CA ALA A 26 -13.21 45.97 26.14
C ALA A 26 -11.84 46.50 26.64
N LYS A 27 -10.89 46.76 25.72
CA LYS A 27 -9.67 47.62 25.81
C LYS A 27 -8.69 47.45 27.00
N LEU A 28 -7.40 47.16 26.71
CA LEU A 28 -6.25 48.07 26.96
C LEU A 28 -4.87 47.57 26.42
N PHE A 29 -4.33 48.32 25.46
CA PHE A 29 -2.92 48.69 25.18
C PHE A 29 -1.70 47.70 25.17
N LYS A 30 -1.05 47.72 23.99
CA LYS A 30 0.41 47.77 23.66
C LYS A 30 1.37 46.56 23.83
N SER A 31 2.00 46.26 22.67
CA SER A 31 3.43 45.92 22.45
C SER A 31 4.03 44.62 23.01
N CYS A 32 4.39 43.67 22.13
CA CYS A 32 5.78 43.53 21.65
C CYS A 32 6.00 42.48 20.53
N LYS A 33 6.96 42.80 19.65
CA LYS A 33 7.80 41.99 18.73
C LYS A 33 7.34 40.65 18.11
N ARG A 34 7.57 40.58 16.79
CA ARG A 34 7.77 39.38 15.95
C ARG A 34 8.72 38.35 16.59
N LEU A 35 8.46 37.07 16.40
CA LEU A 35 9.47 36.01 16.26
C LEU A 35 9.03 35.01 15.18
N HIS A 36 10.01 34.39 14.52
CA HIS A 36 9.81 33.53 13.34
C HIS A 36 9.39 32.11 13.75
N ASN A 37 8.60 31.44 12.90
CA ASN A 37 8.37 30.00 13.00
C ASN A 37 9.48 29.27 12.23
N ILE A 38 10.20 28.37 12.90
CA ILE A 38 11.20 27.47 12.32
C ILE A 38 10.65 26.05 12.41
N PRO A 39 10.67 25.24 11.33
CA PRO A 39 10.23 23.84 11.40
C PRO A 39 11.25 22.97 12.15
N TYR A 40 10.75 22.15 13.07
CA TYR A 40 11.55 21.16 13.81
C TYR A 40 11.70 19.85 13.03
N TYR A 41 12.93 19.41 12.81
CA TYR A 41 13.29 17.98 12.78
C TYR A 41 14.67 17.79 13.44
N GLY A 42 14.68 17.17 14.62
CA GLY A 42 15.89 16.95 15.42
C GLY A 42 16.40 15.53 15.32
N ARG A 43 17.71 15.37 15.07
CA ARG A 43 18.44 14.09 15.11
C ARG A 43 18.27 13.42 16.48
N MET A 44 17.94 12.13 16.53
CA MET A 44 18.10 11.33 17.75
C MET A 44 19.50 10.72 17.80
N ALA A 45 20.21 10.99 18.91
CA ALA A 45 21.50 10.39 19.21
C ALA A 45 21.33 9.09 20.01
N VAL A 46 22.19 8.11 19.73
CA VAL A 46 22.26 6.82 20.44
C VAL A 46 22.81 7.04 21.85
N VAL A 47 22.11 6.56 22.89
CA VAL A 47 22.64 6.48 24.25
C VAL A 47 22.35 5.10 24.84
N ASN A 48 23.41 4.34 25.12
CA ASN A 48 23.36 3.07 25.85
C ASN A 48 23.13 3.32 27.35
N TYR A 49 22.34 2.45 28.01
CA TYR A 49 22.37 2.33 29.47
C TYR A 49 22.47 0.87 29.92
N ARG A 50 23.43 0.59 30.81
CA ARG A 50 23.62 -0.68 31.51
C ARG A 50 23.67 -0.43 33.02
N LYS A 51 22.94 -1.26 33.79
CA LYS A 51 23.09 -1.58 35.23
C LYS A 51 22.91 -0.48 36.30
N ALA A 52 22.01 -0.75 37.25
CA ALA A 52 22.19 -0.52 38.69
C ALA A 52 21.29 -1.50 39.49
N ILE A 53 21.57 -1.76 40.77
CA ILE A 53 21.07 -2.92 41.56
C ILE A 53 20.79 -2.54 43.04
N VAL A 54 19.60 -2.94 43.55
CA VAL A 54 19.24 -3.34 44.95
C VAL A 54 19.28 -2.32 46.13
N ALA A 55 18.50 -2.68 47.19
CA ALA A 55 18.53 -2.25 48.62
C ALA A 55 17.66 -1.03 49.04
N THR A 56 16.93 -0.97 50.19
CA THR A 56 16.62 -1.94 51.29
C THR A 56 15.28 -1.57 52.00
N LEU A 57 14.69 -2.51 52.76
CA LEU A 57 13.56 -2.34 53.70
C LEU A 57 13.87 -1.48 54.94
N ALA A 58 12.84 -0.83 55.52
CA ALA A 58 12.70 -0.61 56.98
C ALA A 58 11.23 -0.28 57.36
N SER A 59 10.84 -0.52 58.61
CA SER A 59 9.45 -0.64 59.07
C SER A 59 9.09 0.27 60.28
N ALA A 60 7.78 0.30 60.61
CA ALA A 60 7.18 0.27 61.96
C ALA A 60 6.29 1.47 62.40
N SER A 61 5.11 1.14 62.94
CA SER A 61 4.56 1.73 64.19
C SER A 61 3.48 0.79 64.76
N LEU A 62 3.37 0.73 66.10
CA LEU A 62 2.49 -0.18 66.86
C LEU A 62 1.22 0.54 67.38
N GLY A 63 0.23 -0.23 67.85
CA GLY A 63 -0.40 0.07 69.15
C GLY A 63 -1.86 -0.35 69.34
N GLY A 64 -2.17 -1.12 70.40
CA GLY A 64 -3.53 -1.29 70.93
C GLY A 64 -3.86 -2.67 71.51
N LEU A 65 -3.67 -2.86 72.83
CA LEU A 65 -4.11 -4.06 73.57
C LEU A 65 -5.51 -3.88 74.18
N THR A 66 -6.19 -5.00 74.50
CA THR A 66 -6.68 -5.33 75.86
C THR A 66 -7.23 -6.77 75.91
N ALA A 67 -7.31 -7.37 77.11
CA ALA A 67 -7.61 -8.79 77.33
C ALA A 67 -8.49 -9.03 78.57
N ALA A 68 -9.26 -10.14 78.61
CA ALA A 68 -9.53 -10.96 79.81
C ALA A 68 -10.43 -12.20 79.50
N CYS A 69 -10.15 -13.32 80.17
CA CYS A 69 -10.98 -14.55 80.26
C CYS A 69 -11.57 -14.64 81.71
N PRO A 70 -12.48 -15.59 82.11
CA PRO A 70 -12.21 -17.05 82.23
C PRO A 70 -13.47 -17.95 82.00
N ALA A 71 -13.58 -19.17 82.55
CA ALA A 71 -12.98 -20.44 82.07
C ALA A 71 -13.50 -21.68 82.86
N ALA A 72 -13.98 -22.73 82.17
CA ALA A 72 -14.20 -24.10 82.70
C ALA A 72 -14.20 -25.09 81.51
N ALA A 73 -13.28 -26.06 81.34
CA ALA A 73 -12.93 -27.24 82.17
C ALA A 73 -14.02 -28.34 82.11
N GLU A 74 -13.77 -29.64 81.87
CA GLU A 74 -12.53 -30.46 81.72
C GLU A 74 -12.63 -31.37 80.46
N SER A 75 -11.71 -32.28 80.06
CA SER A 75 -10.42 -32.80 80.59
C SER A 75 -9.42 -33.07 79.42
N ALA A 76 -8.52 -34.07 79.48
CA ALA A 76 -7.56 -34.39 78.39
C ALA A 76 -7.05 -35.86 78.31
N ALA A 77 -6.69 -36.28 77.09
CA ALA A 77 -5.47 -37.04 76.69
C ALA A 77 -5.30 -38.53 77.14
N PRO A 78 -4.45 -39.38 76.46
CA PRO A 78 -3.28 -39.05 75.62
C PRO A 78 -3.08 -39.80 74.27
N ASN A 79 -2.00 -39.44 73.56
CA ASN A 79 -1.52 -40.01 72.29
C ASN A 79 -0.84 -41.39 72.44
N ALA A 80 -1.06 -42.32 71.48
CA ALA A 80 0.00 -42.90 70.60
C ALA A 80 -0.48 -44.08 69.71
N ALA A 81 0.17 -44.22 68.54
CA ALA A 81 0.33 -45.44 67.70
C ALA A 81 -0.60 -45.74 66.47
N LEU A 82 -0.06 -45.40 65.29
CA LEU A 82 0.14 -46.24 64.08
C LEU A 82 -1.00 -46.64 63.09
N ILE A 83 -0.99 -45.96 61.92
CA ILE A 83 -1.07 -46.45 60.51
C ILE A 83 -2.16 -47.49 60.09
N LYS A 84 -3.14 -47.09 59.26
CA LYS A 84 -3.23 -47.45 57.80
C LYS A 84 -4.43 -46.88 57.02
N GLN A 85 -4.09 -46.26 55.88
CA GLN A 85 -4.80 -46.24 54.58
C GLN A 85 -6.31 -45.96 54.53
N GLU A 86 -6.66 -44.75 54.10
CA GLU A 86 -7.64 -44.56 53.02
C GLU A 86 -6.94 -43.89 51.83
N THR A 87 -7.22 -44.38 50.61
CA THR A 87 -6.52 -44.01 49.39
C THR A 87 -7.14 -42.78 48.72
N SER A 88 -6.40 -41.68 48.61
CA SER A 88 -6.73 -40.59 47.69
C SER A 88 -6.12 -40.84 46.32
N GLU A 89 -6.96 -41.01 45.29
CA GLU A 89 -6.47 -41.04 43.90
C GLU A 89 -6.37 -39.62 43.32
N ALA A 90 -5.13 -39.13 43.36
CA ALA A 90 -4.47 -38.39 42.29
C ALA A 90 -5.10 -37.07 41.76
N SER A 91 -4.60 -35.97 42.34
CA SER A 91 -4.30 -34.78 41.53
C SER A 91 -3.26 -35.12 40.45
N GLN A 92 -3.59 -34.93 39.16
CA GLN A 92 -2.60 -34.86 38.08
C GLN A 92 -2.95 -33.75 37.08
N SER A 93 -2.30 -32.59 37.21
CA SER A 93 -2.27 -31.57 36.17
C SER A 93 -1.15 -31.88 35.16
N ALA A 94 -1.35 -32.91 34.33
CA ALA A 94 -0.45 -33.20 33.22
C ALA A 94 -0.55 -32.07 32.17
N MET A 95 0.58 -31.48 31.77
CA MET A 95 0.56 -30.37 30.81
C MET A 95 -0.04 -30.78 29.48
N ALA A 96 -0.99 -29.96 29.03
CA ALA A 96 -1.80 -30.13 27.83
C ALA A 96 -1.00 -30.12 26.52
N ALA A 97 -1.55 -30.73 25.47
CA ALA A 97 -1.03 -30.65 24.11
C ALA A 97 -1.40 -29.31 23.44
N ASN A 98 -0.53 -28.80 22.57
CA ASN A 98 -0.86 -27.62 21.77
C ASN A 98 -1.74 -28.04 20.59
N VAL A 99 -2.95 -27.49 20.48
CA VAL A 99 -3.89 -27.79 19.39
C VAL A 99 -3.88 -26.64 18.39
N LEU A 100 -3.39 -26.90 17.19
CA LEU A 100 -3.27 -25.91 16.12
C LEU A 100 -4.23 -26.24 14.97
N PHE A 101 -5.15 -25.30 14.69
CA PHE A 101 -5.95 -25.32 13.48
C PHE A 101 -5.12 -24.67 12.36
N LEU A 102 -4.91 -25.40 11.27
CA LEU A 102 -4.10 -24.91 10.16
C LEU A 102 -4.91 -23.92 9.29
N ASP A 103 -6.19 -24.21 9.07
CA ASP A 103 -7.07 -23.45 8.17
C ASP A 103 -7.91 -22.37 8.89
N TYR A 104 -7.86 -22.36 10.22
CA TYR A 104 -8.55 -21.39 11.08
C TYR A 104 -7.52 -20.86 12.08
N SER A 105 -7.28 -19.55 12.13
CA SER A 105 -6.17 -18.94 12.87
C SER A 105 -6.42 -18.88 14.39
N SER A 106 -6.66 -20.05 14.99
CA SER A 106 -7.05 -20.24 16.39
C SER A 106 -6.27 -21.39 17.01
N THR A 107 -5.70 -21.16 18.19
CA THR A 107 -5.26 -22.22 19.10
C THR A 107 -6.38 -22.58 20.05
N LEU A 108 -6.55 -23.86 20.37
CA LEU A 108 -7.45 -24.29 21.44
C LEU A 108 -6.63 -24.71 22.65
N GLN A 109 -7.06 -24.27 23.84
CA GLN A 109 -6.66 -24.90 25.08
C GLN A 109 -7.14 -26.36 25.07
N SER A 110 -6.25 -27.26 25.47
CA SER A 110 -6.59 -28.67 25.69
C SER A 110 -6.33 -29.09 27.14
N ARG A 111 -6.75 -30.29 27.48
CA ARG A 111 -6.36 -31.04 28.68
C ARG A 111 -6.08 -32.48 28.27
N ASP A 112 -5.20 -33.17 28.97
CA ASP A 112 -5.13 -34.62 28.86
C ASP A 112 -6.20 -35.26 29.76
N ALA A 113 -6.85 -36.30 29.26
CA ALA A 113 -7.67 -37.20 30.06
C ALA A 113 -7.32 -38.64 29.68
N ASN A 114 -6.40 -39.25 30.45
CA ASN A 114 -5.91 -40.63 30.25
C ASN A 114 -5.39 -40.87 28.82
N GLY A 115 -4.54 -39.98 28.31
CA GLY A 115 -3.98 -40.05 26.95
C GLY A 115 -4.93 -39.59 25.84
N THR A 116 -6.16 -39.16 26.18
CA THR A 116 -7.07 -38.50 25.24
C THR A 116 -6.94 -36.99 25.35
N ILE A 117 -6.59 -36.32 24.26
CA ILE A 117 -6.60 -34.86 24.18
C ILE A 117 -8.06 -34.37 24.18
N MET A 118 -8.42 -33.61 25.21
CA MET A 118 -9.74 -33.00 25.40
C MET A 118 -9.67 -31.52 25.10
N VAL A 119 -10.68 -30.94 24.44
CA VAL A 119 -10.77 -29.50 24.13
C VAL A 119 -12.15 -28.93 24.47
N SER A 120 -12.28 -27.62 24.53
CA SER A 120 -13.58 -26.96 24.67
C SER A 120 -14.48 -27.27 23.47
N GLY A 121 -15.53 -28.08 23.68
CA GLY A 121 -16.44 -28.50 22.62
C GLY A 121 -17.14 -27.33 21.94
N ARG A 122 -17.56 -26.32 22.73
CA ARG A 122 -18.16 -25.09 22.20
C ARG A 122 -17.19 -24.36 21.25
N ARG A 123 -15.98 -24.03 21.71
CA ARG A 123 -15.01 -23.26 20.90
C ARG A 123 -14.57 -24.02 19.65
N LEU A 124 -14.39 -25.35 19.75
CA LEU A 124 -14.09 -26.20 18.60
C LEU A 124 -15.19 -26.12 17.54
N LEU A 125 -16.43 -26.42 17.94
CA LEU A 125 -17.56 -26.55 17.01
C LEU A 125 -17.97 -25.20 16.41
N GLU A 126 -17.92 -24.11 17.19
CA GLU A 126 -18.13 -22.74 16.68
C GLU A 126 -17.05 -22.33 15.67
N ALA A 127 -15.76 -22.59 15.96
CA ALA A 127 -14.66 -22.23 15.07
C ALA A 127 -14.73 -22.92 13.69
N ILE A 128 -15.38 -24.08 13.62
CA ILE A 128 -15.57 -24.88 12.39
C ILE A 128 -17.02 -24.78 11.86
N GLY A 129 -17.76 -23.75 12.27
CA GLY A 129 -19.01 -23.32 11.65
C GLY A 129 -20.26 -24.11 12.03
N TYR A 130 -20.26 -24.83 13.15
CA TYR A 130 -21.48 -25.42 13.72
C TYR A 130 -22.23 -24.40 14.57
N ARG A 131 -23.57 -24.43 14.51
CA ARG A 131 -24.44 -23.79 15.51
C ARG A 131 -24.62 -24.75 16.67
N ILE A 132 -24.67 -24.22 17.89
CA ILE A 132 -24.67 -25.03 19.11
C ILE A 132 -25.88 -24.70 19.98
N ALA A 133 -26.59 -25.74 20.39
CA ALA A 133 -27.56 -25.70 21.47
C ALA A 133 -26.97 -26.38 22.70
N TRP A 134 -27.16 -25.79 23.88
CA TRP A 134 -26.72 -26.32 25.16
C TRP A 134 -27.92 -26.59 26.06
N ASP A 135 -28.05 -27.83 26.50
CA ASP A 135 -29.00 -28.24 27.53
C ASP A 135 -28.27 -28.40 28.87
N ALA A 136 -28.55 -27.48 29.79
CA ALA A 136 -27.96 -27.47 31.12
C ALA A 136 -28.54 -28.54 32.06
N ALA A 137 -29.76 -29.04 31.81
CA ALA A 137 -30.41 -30.04 32.66
C ALA A 137 -29.89 -31.47 32.37
N GLY A 138 -29.72 -31.81 31.09
CA GLY A 138 -29.09 -33.06 30.67
C GLY A 138 -27.56 -33.00 30.56
N GLY A 139 -26.94 -31.83 30.70
CA GLY A 139 -25.49 -31.64 30.54
C GLY A 139 -25.01 -31.99 29.12
N SER A 140 -25.81 -31.62 28.11
CA SER A 140 -25.61 -32.05 26.72
C SER A 140 -25.43 -30.89 25.75
N LEU A 141 -24.54 -31.09 24.78
CA LEU A 141 -24.24 -30.18 23.68
C LEU A 141 -24.73 -30.82 22.39
N THR A 142 -25.66 -30.15 21.71
CA THR A 142 -26.09 -30.51 20.36
C THR A 142 -25.52 -29.49 19.38
N ALA A 143 -24.90 -29.96 18.30
CA ALA A 143 -24.27 -29.11 17.29
C ALA A 143 -24.73 -29.49 15.88
N GLU A 144 -25.11 -28.49 15.09
CA GLU A 144 -25.64 -28.66 13.74
C GLU A 144 -24.91 -27.75 12.73
N ARG A 145 -24.66 -28.28 11.53
CA ARG A 145 -24.11 -27.53 10.39
C ARG A 145 -24.77 -28.05 9.10
N PRO A 146 -25.28 -27.18 8.20
CA PRO A 146 -25.88 -27.62 6.94
C PRO A 146 -24.94 -28.53 6.14
N GLY A 147 -25.46 -29.66 5.64
CA GLY A 147 -24.69 -30.66 4.88
C GLY A 147 -23.76 -31.55 5.72
N LYS A 148 -23.83 -31.52 7.05
CA LYS A 148 -23.09 -32.41 7.96
C LYS A 148 -24.06 -33.09 8.94
N PRO A 149 -23.75 -34.30 9.45
CA PRO A 149 -24.57 -34.93 10.49
C PRO A 149 -24.59 -34.09 11.78
N ALA A 150 -25.73 -34.06 12.45
CA ALA A 150 -25.86 -33.45 13.77
C ALA A 150 -25.03 -34.22 14.81
N LEU A 151 -24.39 -33.51 15.73
CA LEU A 151 -23.52 -34.08 16.77
C LEU A 151 -24.13 -33.87 18.15
N LEU A 152 -24.33 -34.93 18.93
CA LEU A 152 -24.77 -34.85 20.32
C LEU A 152 -23.70 -35.44 21.25
N LEU A 153 -23.21 -34.62 22.17
CA LEU A 153 -22.20 -34.94 23.17
C LEU A 153 -22.77 -34.69 24.57
N GLN A 154 -22.72 -35.68 25.46
CA GLN A 154 -23.24 -35.56 26.83
C GLN A 154 -22.14 -35.79 27.86
N ALA A 155 -22.11 -34.96 28.90
CA ALA A 155 -21.19 -35.12 30.01
C ALA A 155 -21.38 -36.47 30.73
N GLY A 156 -20.28 -37.12 31.10
CA GLY A 156 -20.26 -38.40 31.80
C GLY A 156 -20.54 -39.63 30.93
N ARG A 157 -21.00 -39.48 29.68
CA ARG A 157 -21.26 -40.62 28.78
C ARG A 157 -20.09 -40.87 27.83
N ARG A 158 -19.69 -42.13 27.67
CA ARG A 158 -18.73 -42.55 26.63
C ARG A 158 -19.38 -42.73 25.25
N GLU A 159 -20.63 -42.31 25.08
CA GLU A 159 -21.38 -42.44 23.83
C GLU A 159 -21.75 -41.05 23.30
N ALA A 160 -21.55 -40.84 22.00
CA ALA A 160 -22.02 -39.68 21.25
C ALA A 160 -22.96 -40.12 20.13
N LYS A 161 -23.84 -39.23 19.66
CA LYS A 161 -24.61 -39.45 18.42
C LYS A 161 -24.05 -38.59 17.30
N LEU A 162 -23.97 -39.19 16.10
CA LEU A 162 -23.59 -38.56 14.84
C LEU A 162 -24.69 -38.87 13.81
N GLY A 163 -25.65 -37.94 13.68
CA GLY A 163 -26.96 -38.26 13.10
C GLY A 163 -27.63 -39.40 13.88
N ASP A 164 -28.13 -40.39 13.16
CA ASP A 164 -28.79 -41.57 13.76
C ASP A 164 -27.81 -42.61 14.34
N LYS A 165 -26.48 -42.44 14.15
CA LYS A 165 -25.47 -43.40 14.60
C LYS A 165 -24.94 -43.07 15.99
N THR A 166 -25.00 -44.03 16.91
CA THR A 166 -24.26 -43.97 18.18
C THR A 166 -22.81 -44.41 17.98
N VAL A 167 -21.86 -43.67 18.54
CA VAL A 167 -20.42 -43.95 18.47
C VAL A 167 -19.80 -43.94 19.87
N GLN A 168 -18.95 -44.92 20.15
CA GLN A 168 -18.18 -45.00 21.40
C GLN A 168 -16.98 -44.04 21.37
N LEU A 169 -16.73 -43.38 22.50
CA LEU A 169 -15.70 -42.36 22.67
C LEU A 169 -14.49 -42.91 23.45
N PRO A 170 -13.26 -42.48 23.14
CA PRO A 170 -12.06 -42.89 23.88
C PRO A 170 -12.06 -42.36 25.32
N ALA A 171 -12.67 -41.20 25.56
CA ALA A 171 -12.94 -40.63 26.88
C ALA A 171 -14.35 -40.03 26.91
N ALA A 172 -15.00 -40.07 28.08
CA ALA A 172 -16.27 -39.38 28.27
C ALA A 172 -16.06 -37.86 28.24
N PRO A 173 -16.93 -37.06 27.60
CA PRO A 173 -16.96 -35.62 27.80
C PRO A 173 -17.24 -35.31 29.27
N TYR A 174 -16.69 -34.22 29.79
CA TYR A 174 -16.91 -33.79 31.17
C TYR A 174 -17.02 -32.27 31.27
N ILE A 175 -17.68 -31.79 32.32
CA ILE A 175 -17.76 -30.36 32.60
C ILE A 175 -16.68 -30.04 33.64
N GLY A 176 -15.76 -29.14 33.29
CA GLY A 176 -14.70 -28.66 34.17
C GLY A 176 -14.54 -27.16 34.01
N GLU A 177 -14.57 -26.40 35.11
CA GLU A 177 -14.57 -24.92 35.11
C GLU A 177 -15.69 -24.33 34.23
N GLY A 178 -16.86 -24.97 34.20
CA GLY A 178 -18.01 -24.55 33.39
C GLY A 178 -17.87 -24.82 31.89
N ILE A 179 -16.77 -25.43 31.44
CA ILE A 179 -16.52 -25.78 30.04
C ILE A 179 -16.82 -27.27 29.83
N LEU A 180 -17.61 -27.62 28.81
CA LEU A 180 -17.67 -29.00 28.32
C LEU A 180 -16.37 -29.33 27.55
N TRP A 181 -15.57 -30.19 28.16
CA TRP A 181 -14.38 -30.80 27.57
C TRP A 181 -14.80 -32.04 26.78
N VAL A 182 -14.40 -32.11 25.51
CA VAL A 182 -14.77 -33.17 24.56
C VAL A 182 -13.52 -33.77 23.90
N PRO A 183 -13.51 -35.06 23.52
CA PRO A 183 -12.36 -35.66 22.84
C PRO A 183 -12.09 -34.97 21.49
N LEU A 184 -10.89 -34.40 21.34
CA LEU A 184 -10.50 -33.63 20.16
C LEU A 184 -10.62 -34.46 18.88
N ARG A 185 -10.00 -35.64 18.86
CA ARG A 185 -9.95 -36.51 17.68
C ARG A 185 -11.34 -36.82 17.16
N PHE A 186 -12.20 -37.40 18.02
CA PHE A 186 -13.58 -37.72 17.66
C PHE A 186 -14.36 -36.48 17.20
N THR A 187 -14.30 -35.38 17.95
CA THR A 187 -15.14 -34.20 17.65
C THR A 187 -14.73 -33.54 16.33
N ALA A 188 -13.43 -33.51 16.03
CA ALA A 188 -12.89 -33.00 14.77
C ALA A 188 -13.18 -33.94 13.59
N GLU A 189 -12.92 -35.24 13.73
CA GLU A 189 -13.17 -36.24 12.68
C GLU A 189 -14.68 -36.40 12.39
N ALA A 190 -15.54 -36.26 13.39
CA ALA A 190 -17.00 -36.21 13.24
C ALA A 190 -17.49 -34.99 12.43
N ALA A 191 -16.77 -33.87 12.49
CA ALA A 191 -17.00 -32.72 11.61
C ALA A 191 -16.41 -32.90 10.19
N GLY A 192 -15.66 -33.98 9.96
CA GLY A 192 -14.96 -34.29 8.71
C GLY A 192 -13.57 -33.65 8.58
N LEU A 193 -12.95 -33.29 9.70
CA LEU A 193 -11.57 -32.80 9.76
C LEU A 193 -10.59 -33.98 9.92
N THR A 194 -9.30 -33.75 9.67
CA THR A 194 -8.24 -34.70 9.99
C THR A 194 -7.42 -34.22 11.19
N VAL A 195 -6.97 -35.16 12.03
CA VAL A 195 -6.14 -34.88 13.21
C VAL A 195 -4.83 -35.68 13.17
N ALA A 196 -3.73 -34.97 12.92
CA ALA A 196 -2.38 -35.51 12.98
C ALA A 196 -1.71 -35.19 14.32
N TRP A 197 -0.96 -36.14 14.87
CA TRP A 197 -0.23 -35.99 16.13
C TRP A 197 1.27 -35.95 15.87
N ASP A 198 1.92 -34.89 16.33
CA ASP A 198 3.37 -34.76 16.42
C ASP A 198 3.80 -35.00 17.87
N ALA A 199 4.34 -36.19 18.10
CA ALA A 199 4.81 -36.62 19.42
C ALA A 199 6.07 -35.87 19.89
N ALA A 200 6.93 -35.42 18.96
CA ALA A 200 8.19 -34.76 19.29
C ALA A 200 7.95 -33.33 19.79
N ASN A 201 7.06 -32.59 19.12
CA ASN A 201 6.74 -31.20 19.48
C ASN A 201 5.48 -31.08 20.37
N ARG A 202 4.77 -32.19 20.62
CA ARG A 202 3.50 -32.28 21.37
C ARG A 202 2.36 -31.43 20.78
N TYR A 203 2.25 -31.44 19.45
CA TYR A 203 1.20 -30.73 18.70
C TYR A 203 0.16 -31.70 18.13
N ALA A 204 -1.11 -31.33 18.29
CA ALA A 204 -2.21 -31.89 17.51
C ALA A 204 -2.56 -30.89 16.39
N TYR A 205 -2.27 -31.26 15.16
CA TYR A 205 -2.61 -30.49 13.98
C TYR A 205 -3.99 -30.90 13.47
N VAL A 206 -4.91 -29.93 13.41
CA VAL A 206 -6.25 -30.13 12.88
C VAL A 206 -6.38 -29.41 11.55
N LYS A 207 -6.84 -30.15 10.53
CA LYS A 207 -7.01 -29.64 9.16
C LYS A 207 -8.40 -29.96 8.62
N ASP A 208 -9.03 -28.98 7.99
CA ASP A 208 -10.24 -29.20 7.17
C ASP A 208 -9.81 -29.57 5.74
N PRO A 209 -10.06 -30.80 5.27
CA PRO A 209 -9.71 -31.21 3.91
C PRO A 209 -10.51 -30.45 2.83
N ALA A 210 -11.59 -29.75 3.19
CA ALA A 210 -12.42 -28.94 2.30
C ALA A 210 -12.22 -27.42 2.49
N ALA A 211 -11.33 -26.97 3.38
CA ALA A 211 -11.06 -25.54 3.51
C ALA A 211 -10.25 -25.02 2.31
N LEU A 212 -10.69 -23.88 1.78
CA LEU A 212 -9.94 -23.14 0.77
C LEU A 212 -8.71 -22.48 1.43
N PRO A 213 -7.54 -22.45 0.76
CA PRO A 213 -6.39 -21.68 1.22
C PRO A 213 -6.76 -20.22 1.45
N LYS A 214 -6.37 -19.67 2.60
CA LYS A 214 -6.64 -18.28 3.00
C LYS A 214 -5.45 -17.38 2.70
N ILE A 215 -5.60 -16.51 1.71
CA ILE A 215 -4.59 -15.50 1.37
C ILE A 215 -5.00 -14.17 1.99
N SER A 216 -4.15 -13.61 2.85
CA SER A 216 -4.29 -12.21 3.28
C SER A 216 -3.37 -11.35 2.43
N LEU A 217 -3.93 -10.40 1.68
CA LEU A 217 -3.19 -9.52 0.77
C LEU A 217 -3.29 -8.06 1.21
N THR A 218 -2.16 -7.35 1.24
CA THR A 218 -2.12 -5.90 1.40
C THR A 218 -1.62 -5.23 0.11
N THR A 219 -2.39 -4.28 -0.41
CA THR A 219 -2.03 -3.52 -1.62
C THR A 219 -2.56 -2.08 -1.57
N ARG A 220 -1.97 -1.22 -2.41
CA ARG A 220 -2.30 0.19 -2.51
C ARG A 220 -3.55 0.37 -3.38
N ALA A 221 -4.53 1.10 -2.86
CA ALA A 221 -5.72 1.52 -3.60
C ALA A 221 -5.37 2.72 -4.49
N ASP A 222 -4.72 2.49 -5.63
CA ASP A 222 -4.23 3.58 -6.52
C ASP A 222 -5.32 4.56 -6.96
N ASN A 223 -6.53 4.04 -7.13
CA ASN A 223 -7.75 4.79 -7.47
C ASN A 223 -8.51 5.34 -6.25
N ARG A 224 -7.90 5.25 -5.06
CA ARG A 224 -8.44 5.69 -3.75
C ARG A 224 -9.71 4.95 -3.29
N VAL A 225 -10.11 3.87 -3.96
CA VAL A 225 -11.25 3.02 -3.56
C VAL A 225 -10.78 1.95 -2.57
N THR A 226 -11.18 2.08 -1.31
CA THR A 226 -10.84 1.12 -0.23
C THR A 226 -12.02 0.30 0.28
N GLU A 227 -13.16 0.37 -0.41
CA GLU A 227 -14.34 -0.47 -0.14
C GLU A 227 -14.06 -1.94 -0.48
N GLN A 228 -14.71 -2.86 0.24
CA GLN A 228 -14.49 -4.30 0.04
C GLN A 228 -15.20 -4.81 -1.23
N PRO A 229 -14.48 -5.40 -2.20
CA PRO A 229 -15.04 -5.86 -3.47
C PRO A 229 -15.71 -7.23 -3.29
N ALA A 230 -16.95 -7.22 -2.80
CA ALA A 230 -17.65 -8.42 -2.37
C ALA A 230 -17.85 -9.46 -3.49
N ASN A 231 -18.09 -9.03 -4.74
CA ASN A 231 -18.29 -9.94 -5.86
C ASN A 231 -16.95 -10.55 -6.32
N LEU A 232 -15.88 -9.75 -6.33
CA LEU A 232 -14.53 -10.24 -6.61
C LEU A 232 -14.05 -11.26 -5.57
N ILE A 233 -14.26 -10.99 -4.28
CA ILE A 233 -13.95 -11.94 -3.20
C ILE A 233 -14.79 -13.22 -3.35
N GLY A 234 -16.07 -13.10 -3.71
CA GLY A 234 -16.94 -14.24 -4.05
C GLY A 234 -16.44 -15.05 -5.26
N TYR A 235 -15.92 -14.38 -6.28
CA TYR A 235 -15.31 -15.01 -7.46
C TYR A 235 -14.05 -15.78 -7.10
N PHE A 236 -13.14 -15.19 -6.32
CA PHE A 236 -11.93 -15.89 -5.84
C PHE A 236 -12.28 -17.18 -5.09
N LYS A 237 -13.29 -17.16 -4.22
CA LYS A 237 -13.75 -18.36 -3.49
C LYS A 237 -14.36 -19.41 -4.41
N SER A 238 -15.27 -18.99 -5.29
CA SER A 238 -16.12 -19.91 -6.08
C SER A 238 -15.52 -20.38 -7.40
N ARG A 239 -14.58 -19.64 -7.99
CA ARG A 239 -13.95 -19.95 -9.29
C ARG A 239 -12.46 -20.26 -9.18
N MET A 240 -11.73 -19.55 -8.31
CA MET A 240 -10.29 -19.79 -8.11
C MET A 240 -9.98 -20.72 -6.93
N GLY A 241 -10.97 -21.04 -6.09
CA GLY A 241 -10.80 -21.93 -4.94
C GLY A 241 -9.92 -21.34 -3.83
N ILE A 242 -9.89 -20.02 -3.67
CA ILE A 242 -9.07 -19.30 -2.70
C ILE A 242 -9.95 -18.35 -1.88
N ASP A 243 -9.78 -18.34 -0.56
CA ASP A 243 -10.41 -17.34 0.31
C ASP A 243 -9.45 -16.16 0.48
N VAL A 244 -9.70 -15.06 -0.23
CA VAL A 244 -8.85 -13.87 -0.20
C VAL A 244 -9.43 -12.81 0.75
N ASN A 245 -8.62 -12.40 1.72
CA ASN A 245 -8.84 -11.21 2.53
C ASN A 245 -8.03 -10.03 1.96
N LEU A 246 -8.69 -8.92 1.65
CA LEU A 246 -8.10 -7.76 0.98
C LEU A 246 -7.97 -6.56 1.92
N ASN A 247 -6.73 -6.17 2.21
CA ASN A 247 -6.39 -4.94 2.93
C ASN A 247 -6.02 -3.86 1.89
N LEU A 248 -7.05 -3.18 1.37
CA LEU A 248 -6.91 -2.04 0.45
C LEU A 248 -6.58 -0.77 1.26
N VAL A 249 -5.47 -0.13 0.92
CA VAL A 249 -4.90 0.98 1.71
C VAL A 249 -4.75 2.24 0.84
N GLN A 250 -5.18 3.39 1.37
CA GLN A 250 -5.05 4.69 0.67
C GLN A 250 -3.58 5.00 0.30
N PRO A 251 -3.31 5.57 -0.90
CA PRO A 251 -1.94 5.85 -1.35
C PRO A 251 -1.13 6.73 -0.41
N ASP A 252 -1.77 7.76 0.16
CA ASP A 252 -1.10 8.84 0.92
C ASP A 252 -0.41 8.37 2.21
N TYR A 253 -0.76 7.18 2.71
CA TYR A 253 -0.20 6.57 3.93
C TYR A 253 0.28 5.13 3.70
N TYR A 254 0.43 4.73 2.43
CA TYR A 254 0.65 3.32 2.08
C TYR A 254 1.96 2.80 2.67
N ARG A 255 3.06 3.52 2.43
CA ARG A 255 4.41 3.17 2.88
C ARG A 255 4.52 3.13 4.40
N GLU A 256 3.93 4.11 5.08
CA GLU A 256 3.92 4.22 6.54
C GLU A 256 3.18 3.02 7.15
N ARG A 257 2.05 2.60 6.56
CA ARG A 257 1.32 1.41 6.99
C ARG A 257 2.08 0.11 6.70
N THR A 258 2.70 -0.05 5.53
CA THR A 258 3.52 -1.25 5.26
C THR A 258 4.71 -1.35 6.22
N ASN A 259 5.35 -0.23 6.56
CA ASN A 259 6.46 -0.21 7.52
C ASN A 259 6.00 -0.67 8.92
N ILE A 260 4.83 -0.22 9.38
CA ILE A 260 4.23 -0.68 10.65
C ILE A 260 3.92 -2.19 10.60
N MET A 261 3.35 -2.68 9.50
CA MET A 261 3.01 -4.10 9.34
C MET A 261 4.25 -5.01 9.33
N VAL A 262 5.33 -4.58 8.66
CA VAL A 262 6.63 -5.28 8.68
C VAL A 262 7.21 -5.30 10.09
N ALA A 263 7.25 -4.14 10.77
CA ALA A 263 7.78 -4.05 12.14
C ALA A 263 6.97 -4.85 13.17
N ALA A 264 5.66 -5.01 12.96
CA ALA A 264 4.78 -5.81 13.81
C ALA A 264 4.83 -7.32 13.50
N GLY A 265 5.41 -7.73 12.37
CA GLY A 265 5.34 -9.11 11.88
C GLY A 265 3.94 -9.55 11.42
N ASP A 266 3.04 -8.60 11.11
CA ASP A 266 1.67 -8.85 10.65
C ASP A 266 1.51 -8.40 9.19
N THR A 267 2.27 -9.05 8.30
CA THR A 267 2.32 -8.72 6.87
C THR A 267 1.33 -9.52 6.01
N GLY A 268 0.51 -10.38 6.62
CA GLY A 268 -0.39 -11.30 5.91
C GLY A 268 0.35 -12.40 5.13
N SER A 269 -0.18 -12.79 3.97
CA SER A 269 0.39 -13.82 3.09
C SER A 269 1.22 -13.22 1.95
N ILE A 270 0.77 -12.10 1.41
CA ILE A 270 1.36 -11.38 0.27
C ILE A 270 1.17 -9.88 0.46
N MET A 271 2.16 -9.08 0.08
CA MET A 271 2.11 -7.62 0.22
C MET A 271 2.78 -6.94 -0.97
N LEU A 272 2.20 -5.83 -1.42
CA LEU A 272 2.85 -4.91 -2.36
C LEU A 272 3.78 -3.95 -1.59
N LEU A 273 5.04 -3.86 -1.99
CA LEU A 273 5.99 -2.84 -1.53
C LEU A 273 6.09 -1.74 -2.58
N GLN A 274 5.85 -0.48 -2.21
CA GLN A 274 5.96 0.66 -3.13
C GLN A 274 7.42 1.04 -3.47
N ASN A 275 8.36 0.64 -2.61
CA ASN A 275 9.78 0.71 -2.91
C ASN A 275 10.46 -0.51 -2.26
N ASN A 276 11.02 -1.40 -3.06
CA ASN A 276 11.69 -2.60 -2.53
C ASN A 276 13.12 -2.31 -2.04
N TYR A 277 13.79 -1.29 -2.58
CA TYR A 277 15.13 -0.83 -2.22
C TYR A 277 15.20 -0.03 -0.92
N GLN A 278 14.06 0.41 -0.36
CA GLN A 278 14.03 1.06 0.97
C GLN A 278 14.42 0.11 2.12
N TYR A 279 14.35 -1.21 1.90
CA TYR A 279 14.75 -2.22 2.88
C TYR A 279 16.14 -2.76 2.52
N SER A 280 17.00 -2.93 3.52
CA SER A 280 18.26 -3.65 3.34
C SER A 280 17.98 -5.12 3.00
N ASP A 281 18.93 -5.78 2.35
CA ASP A 281 18.80 -7.18 1.94
C ASP A 281 18.57 -8.13 3.11
N GLU A 282 19.27 -7.91 4.23
CA GLU A 282 19.07 -8.65 5.48
C GLU A 282 17.64 -8.46 6.01
N LEU A 283 17.15 -7.22 6.05
CA LEU A 283 15.81 -6.91 6.53
C LEU A 283 14.75 -7.51 5.62
N LEU A 284 14.85 -7.35 4.30
CA LEU A 284 13.91 -7.96 3.36
C LEU A 284 13.88 -9.49 3.50
N ARG A 285 15.05 -10.14 3.58
CA ARG A 285 15.18 -11.59 3.76
C ARG A 285 14.55 -12.11 5.05
N SER A 286 14.45 -11.27 6.08
CA SER A 286 13.82 -11.62 7.36
C SER A 286 12.28 -11.76 7.28
N PHE A 287 11.62 -11.13 6.30
CA PHE A 287 10.16 -11.18 6.13
C PHE A 287 9.65 -11.65 4.76
N ALA A 288 10.48 -11.63 3.69
CA ALA A 288 10.15 -12.19 2.39
C ALA A 288 10.64 -13.64 2.23
N MET A 289 9.87 -14.46 1.51
CA MET A 289 10.26 -15.82 1.13
C MET A 289 11.13 -15.81 -0.14
N ASP A 290 12.02 -16.79 -0.27
CA ASP A 290 12.73 -17.09 -1.52
C ASP A 290 11.77 -17.81 -2.47
N LEU A 291 11.59 -17.27 -3.68
CA LEU A 291 10.65 -17.71 -4.69
C LEU A 291 11.31 -18.39 -5.89
N THR A 292 12.64 -18.51 -5.88
CA THR A 292 13.45 -18.90 -7.06
C THR A 292 13.00 -20.22 -7.68
N GLU A 293 12.75 -21.25 -6.85
CA GLU A 293 12.29 -22.56 -7.32
C GLU A 293 10.80 -22.60 -7.66
N ASP A 294 9.96 -21.89 -6.90
CA ASP A 294 8.51 -21.88 -7.13
C ASP A 294 8.16 -21.18 -8.46
N LEU A 295 8.90 -20.12 -8.81
CA LEU A 295 8.75 -19.36 -10.07
C LEU A 295 9.09 -20.18 -11.33
N ASN A 296 9.81 -21.30 -11.22
CA ASN A 296 10.03 -22.20 -12.35
C ASN A 296 8.72 -22.78 -12.91
N ALA A 297 7.62 -22.76 -12.14
CA ALA A 297 6.30 -23.17 -12.60
C ALA A 297 5.45 -22.02 -13.20
N PHE A 298 5.91 -20.78 -13.18
CA PHE A 298 5.13 -19.59 -13.58
C PHE A 298 5.96 -18.65 -14.49
N PRO A 299 6.08 -18.93 -15.80
CA PRO A 299 6.94 -18.17 -16.71
C PRO A 299 6.65 -16.67 -16.74
N ARG A 300 5.37 -16.27 -16.64
CA ARG A 300 4.94 -14.87 -16.54
C ARG A 300 5.50 -14.19 -15.29
N LEU A 301 5.26 -14.78 -14.11
CA LEU A 301 5.78 -14.23 -12.86
C LEU A 301 7.32 -14.22 -12.83
N LYS A 302 7.96 -15.19 -13.48
CA LYS A 302 9.42 -15.25 -13.61
C LYS A 302 9.97 -14.13 -14.51
N ALA A 303 9.26 -13.76 -15.57
CA ALA A 303 9.59 -12.59 -16.39
C ALA A 303 9.43 -11.29 -15.59
N LEU A 304 8.29 -11.11 -14.89
CA LEU A 304 8.05 -9.95 -14.03
C LEU A 304 9.07 -9.84 -12.88
N ALA A 305 9.57 -10.95 -12.36
CA ALA A 305 10.63 -10.95 -11.34
C ALA A 305 12.02 -10.56 -11.90
N ALA A 306 12.21 -10.60 -13.22
CA ALA A 306 13.43 -10.18 -13.89
C ALA A 306 13.39 -8.70 -14.36
N GLU A 307 12.27 -8.01 -14.22
CA GLU A 307 12.17 -6.58 -14.53
C GLU A 307 13.00 -5.75 -13.56
N ALA A 308 13.93 -4.94 -14.06
CA ALA A 308 14.89 -4.20 -13.24
C ALA A 308 14.24 -3.21 -12.24
N ALA A 309 13.05 -2.67 -12.56
CA ALA A 309 12.35 -1.73 -11.69
C ALA A 309 11.55 -2.43 -10.56
N GLY A 310 10.74 -3.44 -10.89
CA GLY A 310 9.82 -4.08 -9.94
C GLY A 310 10.27 -5.45 -9.40
N GLY A 311 11.30 -6.07 -9.98
CA GLY A 311 11.89 -7.30 -9.48
C GLY A 311 12.72 -7.08 -8.22
N ARG A 312 12.94 -8.14 -7.43
CA ARG A 312 13.92 -8.10 -6.34
C ARG A 312 14.69 -9.40 -6.23
N THR A 313 15.96 -9.35 -6.63
CA THR A 313 16.93 -10.45 -6.54
C THR A 313 18.04 -10.08 -5.56
N ILE A 314 18.46 -11.02 -4.72
CA ILE A 314 19.55 -10.85 -3.74
C ILE A 314 20.38 -12.14 -3.71
N ASP A 315 21.69 -12.06 -3.98
CA ASP A 315 22.61 -13.20 -4.16
C ASP A 315 22.03 -14.29 -5.10
N GLY A 316 21.47 -13.87 -6.25
CA GLY A 316 20.86 -14.78 -7.24
C GLY A 316 19.52 -15.41 -6.82
N ARG A 317 18.98 -15.08 -5.64
CA ARG A 317 17.66 -15.55 -5.17
C ARG A 317 16.59 -14.48 -5.35
N ILE A 318 15.43 -14.88 -5.85
CA ILE A 318 14.30 -13.99 -6.14
C ILE A 318 13.39 -13.89 -4.91
N TYR A 319 13.13 -12.67 -4.44
CA TYR A 319 12.25 -12.35 -3.31
C TYR A 319 11.03 -11.53 -3.68
N GLY A 320 11.04 -10.87 -4.85
CA GLY A 320 10.00 -9.96 -5.29
C GLY A 320 9.68 -10.08 -6.77
N ILE A 321 8.41 -9.86 -7.10
CA ILE A 321 7.85 -9.93 -8.46
C ILE A 321 7.29 -8.54 -8.79
N ALA A 322 7.65 -7.98 -9.94
CA ALA A 322 7.09 -6.70 -10.37
C ALA A 322 5.56 -6.76 -10.48
N ARG A 323 4.89 -5.68 -10.07
CA ARG A 323 3.49 -5.46 -10.41
C ARG A 323 3.40 -4.88 -11.83
N PRO A 324 2.70 -5.51 -12.78
CA PRO A 324 2.67 -5.05 -14.16
C PRO A 324 2.12 -3.63 -14.31
N ARG A 325 2.82 -2.80 -15.08
CA ARG A 325 2.42 -1.43 -15.40
C ARG A 325 2.92 -1.06 -16.80
N ASP A 326 2.13 -0.30 -17.54
CA ASP A 326 2.61 0.36 -18.75
C ASP A 326 3.73 1.35 -18.36
N PRO A 327 4.95 1.26 -18.92
CA PRO A 327 6.03 2.20 -18.61
C PRO A 327 5.67 3.64 -18.97
N HIS A 328 4.67 3.88 -19.81
CA HIS A 328 4.22 5.23 -20.17
C HIS A 328 3.23 5.84 -19.16
N ASP A 329 2.86 5.14 -18.08
CA ASP A 329 1.99 5.66 -17.02
C ASP A 329 2.77 6.55 -16.04
N ALA A 330 3.27 7.68 -16.56
CA ALA A 330 3.97 8.75 -15.86
C ALA A 330 3.42 10.14 -16.28
N PRO A 331 3.66 11.21 -15.51
CA PRO A 331 3.25 12.57 -15.88
C PRO A 331 3.93 13.05 -17.17
N PHE A 332 3.15 13.60 -18.09
CA PHE A 332 3.62 14.16 -19.37
C PHE A 332 2.87 15.46 -19.69
N PRO A 333 3.40 16.38 -20.51
CA PRO A 333 2.66 17.57 -20.92
C PRO A 333 1.33 17.20 -21.58
N ALA A 334 0.24 17.58 -20.92
CA ALA A 334 -1.11 17.63 -21.48
C ALA A 334 -1.48 19.09 -21.74
N ILE A 335 -2.20 19.34 -22.84
CA ILE A 335 -2.55 20.68 -23.34
C ILE A 335 -4.06 20.86 -23.45
N ARG A 336 -4.53 22.10 -23.33
CA ARG A 336 -5.94 22.50 -23.52
C ARG A 336 -6.31 22.53 -25.01
N GLN A 337 -6.93 21.47 -25.51
CA GLN A 337 -7.44 21.42 -26.89
C GLN A 337 -8.47 22.52 -27.16
N ASP A 338 -9.36 22.80 -26.20
CA ASP A 338 -10.38 23.85 -26.34
C ASP A 338 -9.80 25.27 -26.42
N TRP A 339 -8.58 25.48 -25.92
CA TRP A 339 -7.84 26.73 -26.08
C TRP A 339 -7.13 26.81 -27.43
N LEU A 340 -6.56 25.69 -27.91
CA LEU A 340 -6.01 25.60 -29.26
C LEU A 340 -7.09 25.90 -30.30
N ASP A 341 -8.26 25.25 -30.20
CA ASP A 341 -9.40 25.45 -31.11
C ASP A 341 -9.87 26.91 -31.14
N ARG A 342 -10.02 27.54 -29.96
CA ARG A 342 -10.46 28.94 -29.84
C ARG A 342 -9.47 29.92 -30.48
N LEU A 343 -8.18 29.63 -30.39
CA LEU A 343 -7.10 30.48 -30.94
C LEU A 343 -6.70 30.11 -32.36
N GLY A 344 -7.32 29.08 -32.98
CA GLY A 344 -7.00 28.61 -34.32
C GLY A 344 -5.61 27.95 -34.43
N LEU A 345 -5.12 27.36 -33.33
CA LEU A 345 -3.78 26.77 -33.25
C LEU A 345 -3.80 25.26 -33.53
N ALA A 346 -2.77 24.78 -34.22
CA ALA A 346 -2.53 23.35 -34.36
C ALA A 346 -1.98 22.75 -33.04
N ARG A 347 -2.14 21.43 -32.87
CA ARG A 347 -1.48 20.70 -31.77
C ARG A 347 0.03 20.69 -31.98
N PRO A 348 0.85 21.19 -31.03
CA PRO A 348 2.29 21.32 -31.23
C PRO A 348 3.01 19.97 -31.23
N LYS A 349 4.12 19.90 -31.98
CA LYS A 349 5.00 18.74 -32.15
C LYS A 349 6.48 19.05 -31.88
N THR A 350 6.88 20.31 -31.81
CA THR A 350 8.25 20.75 -31.45
C THR A 350 8.25 21.68 -30.24
N MET A 351 9.39 21.81 -29.55
CA MET A 351 9.48 22.67 -28.36
C MET A 351 9.26 24.16 -28.65
N GLU A 352 9.59 24.65 -29.85
CA GLU A 352 9.28 26.03 -30.25
C GLU A 352 7.80 26.20 -30.66
N GLU A 353 7.13 25.17 -31.21
CA GLU A 353 5.67 25.20 -31.38
C GLU A 353 4.93 25.20 -30.04
N VAL A 354 5.42 24.42 -29.06
CA VAL A 354 4.92 24.47 -27.68
C VAL A 354 5.12 25.87 -27.11
N TYR A 355 6.32 26.46 -27.23
CA TYR A 355 6.60 27.83 -26.79
C TYR A 355 5.63 28.85 -27.41
N ALA A 356 5.38 28.75 -28.73
CA ALA A 356 4.45 29.62 -29.45
C ALA A 356 3.00 29.47 -28.94
N ALA A 357 2.53 28.25 -28.68
CA ALA A 357 1.20 28.01 -28.13
C ALA A 357 1.05 28.58 -26.72
N LEU A 358 2.02 28.32 -25.84
CA LEU A 358 2.07 28.86 -24.47
C LEU A 358 2.05 30.40 -24.46
N ARG A 359 2.71 31.03 -25.42
CA ARG A 359 2.70 32.48 -25.61
C ARG A 359 1.35 33.03 -26.00
N GLN A 360 0.54 32.31 -26.77
CA GLN A 360 -0.85 32.74 -27.01
C GLN A 360 -1.70 32.53 -25.73
N PHE A 361 -1.55 31.40 -25.05
CA PHE A 361 -2.31 31.10 -23.82
C PHE A 361 -2.08 32.12 -22.69
N ALA A 362 -0.86 32.63 -22.53
CA ALA A 362 -0.51 33.61 -21.50
C ALA A 362 -0.90 35.07 -21.83
N HIS A 363 -1.28 35.37 -23.08
CA HIS A 363 -1.43 36.75 -23.58
C HIS A 363 -2.67 37.01 -24.47
N LYS A 364 -3.57 36.02 -24.65
CA LYS A 364 -4.75 36.11 -25.54
C LYS A 364 -6.10 35.79 -24.90
N ASP A 365 -6.20 35.74 -23.57
CA ASP A 365 -7.47 35.46 -22.87
C ASP A 365 -8.19 34.18 -23.40
N PRO A 366 -7.50 33.02 -23.37
CA PRO A 366 -8.02 31.79 -23.98
C PRO A 366 -9.21 31.18 -23.22
N ASP A 367 -9.44 31.55 -21.95
CA ASP A 367 -10.65 31.20 -21.22
C ASP A 367 -11.79 32.20 -21.45
N GLY A 368 -11.48 33.44 -21.87
CA GLY A 368 -12.44 34.43 -22.37
C GLY A 368 -13.09 35.25 -21.27
N ASN A 369 -12.35 35.51 -20.19
CA ASN A 369 -12.84 36.17 -18.99
C ASN A 369 -12.57 37.70 -18.98
N GLY A 370 -11.83 38.21 -19.98
CA GLY A 370 -11.46 39.62 -20.14
C GLY A 370 -10.24 40.06 -19.33
N LYS A 371 -9.49 39.14 -18.73
CA LYS A 371 -8.30 39.41 -17.91
C LYS A 371 -7.11 38.59 -18.40
N ASN A 372 -5.91 39.07 -18.08
CA ASN A 372 -4.68 38.34 -18.33
C ASN A 372 -4.23 37.59 -17.06
N ASP A 373 -5.05 36.63 -16.61
CA ASP A 373 -4.82 35.81 -15.42
C ASP A 373 -4.60 34.31 -15.69
N THR A 374 -4.48 33.94 -16.98
CA THR A 374 -4.02 32.63 -17.48
C THR A 374 -2.49 32.58 -17.60
N TYR A 375 -1.94 31.38 -17.43
CA TYR A 375 -0.55 31.04 -17.69
C TYR A 375 -0.45 30.12 -18.90
N GLY A 376 0.68 30.15 -19.60
CA GLY A 376 1.01 29.12 -20.59
C GLY A 376 1.05 27.75 -19.91
N MET A 377 1.89 27.61 -18.88
CA MET A 377 1.98 26.41 -18.05
C MET A 377 2.10 26.71 -16.55
N THR A 378 1.71 25.75 -15.72
CA THR A 378 1.95 25.75 -14.27
C THR A 378 2.45 24.37 -13.81
N GLY A 379 3.05 24.32 -12.63
CA GLY A 379 3.73 23.14 -12.10
C GLY A 379 4.56 23.47 -10.86
N TYR A 380 5.20 22.46 -10.28
CA TYR A 380 6.02 22.58 -9.06
C TYR A 380 7.38 21.89 -9.24
N THR A 381 8.40 22.37 -8.52
CA THR A 381 9.69 21.67 -8.38
C THR A 381 9.68 20.69 -7.21
N THR A 382 10.53 19.65 -7.21
CA THR A 382 10.61 18.65 -6.12
C THR A 382 11.90 18.76 -5.31
N ALA A 383 12.07 17.85 -4.33
CA ALA A 383 13.38 17.66 -3.69
C ALA A 383 14.42 17.16 -4.72
N ALA A 384 14.03 16.25 -5.62
CA ALA A 384 14.90 15.57 -6.57
C ALA A 384 15.29 16.40 -7.80
N GLY A 385 14.41 17.28 -8.33
CA GLY A 385 14.70 18.05 -9.54
C GLY A 385 13.60 19.05 -9.91
N LEU A 386 13.48 19.36 -11.21
CA LEU A 386 12.52 20.35 -11.72
C LEU A 386 11.04 19.91 -11.67
N GLY A 387 10.74 18.67 -11.25
CA GLY A 387 9.38 18.21 -10.97
C GLY A 387 8.47 18.26 -12.19
N SER A 388 7.39 19.05 -12.15
CA SER A 388 6.45 19.21 -13.27
C SER A 388 7.07 19.77 -14.56
N PHE A 389 8.32 20.24 -14.52
CA PHE A 389 9.04 20.79 -15.67
C PHE A 389 10.10 19.82 -16.24
N ALA A 390 10.30 18.64 -15.63
CA ALA A 390 11.32 17.69 -16.06
C ALA A 390 11.12 17.11 -17.47
N TRP A 391 9.89 17.15 -17.99
CA TRP A 391 9.60 16.82 -19.40
C TRP A 391 10.29 17.78 -20.39
N VAL A 392 10.68 18.99 -19.95
CA VAL A 392 11.47 19.93 -20.76
C VAL A 392 12.92 19.50 -20.82
N GLU A 393 13.51 19.09 -19.69
CA GLU A 393 14.84 18.45 -19.65
C GLU A 393 14.84 17.23 -20.60
N GLN A 394 13.88 16.31 -20.44
CA GLN A 394 13.67 15.14 -21.29
C GLN A 394 13.56 15.46 -22.79
N ALA A 395 12.87 16.55 -23.16
CA ALA A 395 12.67 16.92 -24.55
C ALA A 395 13.96 17.30 -25.28
N PHE A 396 14.93 17.91 -24.58
CA PHE A 396 16.21 18.34 -25.15
C PHE A 396 17.35 17.35 -24.88
N THR A 397 17.34 16.60 -23.77
CA THR A 397 18.32 15.53 -23.51
C THR A 397 18.03 14.27 -24.32
N GLY A 398 16.76 14.03 -24.68
CA GLY A 398 16.32 12.77 -25.28
C GLY A 398 16.32 11.60 -24.30
N SER A 399 16.41 11.85 -22.99
CA SER A 399 16.45 10.83 -21.93
C SER A 399 15.38 11.08 -20.87
N PRO A 400 14.68 10.05 -20.36
CA PRO A 400 13.71 10.19 -19.28
C PRO A 400 14.38 10.40 -17.91
N GLU A 401 15.70 10.21 -17.82
CA GLU A 401 16.44 10.19 -16.57
C GLU A 401 17.65 11.12 -16.60
N ARG A 402 18.10 11.53 -15.42
CA ARG A 402 19.37 12.25 -15.29
C ARG A 402 20.55 11.36 -15.64
N PHE A 403 20.56 10.13 -15.14
CA PHE A 403 21.67 9.19 -15.33
C PHE A 403 21.24 7.98 -16.13
N ALA A 404 22.04 7.66 -17.16
CA ALA A 404 21.81 6.55 -18.07
C ALA A 404 23.09 5.77 -18.33
N VAL A 405 22.98 4.50 -18.73
CA VAL A 405 24.09 3.74 -19.30
C VAL A 405 23.99 3.74 -20.83
N GLN A 406 24.95 4.37 -21.49
CA GLN A 406 25.11 4.36 -22.95
C GLN A 406 26.46 3.71 -23.31
N ASN A 407 26.44 2.69 -24.18
CA ASN A 407 27.65 1.97 -24.61
C ASN A 407 28.53 1.47 -23.45
N GLY A 408 27.91 1.02 -22.35
CA GLY A 408 28.62 0.54 -21.15
C GLY A 408 29.26 1.64 -20.29
N ARG A 409 28.84 2.90 -20.44
CA ARG A 409 29.31 4.04 -19.63
C ARG A 409 28.15 4.83 -19.05
N VAL A 410 28.31 5.29 -17.81
CA VAL A 410 27.38 6.23 -17.17
C VAL A 410 27.49 7.60 -17.84
N VAL A 411 26.34 8.16 -18.20
CA VAL A 411 26.17 9.52 -18.74
C VAL A 411 25.33 10.32 -17.75
N ASP A 412 25.75 11.55 -17.45
CA ASP A 412 24.93 12.54 -16.71
C ASP A 412 24.38 13.56 -17.70
N HIS A 413 23.07 13.52 -17.91
CA HIS A 413 22.37 14.44 -18.81
C HIS A 413 22.26 15.85 -18.23
N ALA A 414 22.28 16.01 -16.90
CA ALA A 414 22.09 17.30 -16.23
C ALA A 414 23.33 18.23 -16.27
N LEU A 415 24.43 17.80 -16.88
CA LEU A 415 25.57 18.67 -17.23
C LEU A 415 25.76 18.78 -18.76
N GLY A 416 24.82 18.25 -19.55
CA GLY A 416 24.91 18.14 -21.00
C GLY A 416 24.47 19.39 -21.77
N ALA A 417 24.59 19.32 -23.10
CA ALA A 417 24.09 20.35 -24.01
C ALA A 417 22.55 20.45 -23.97
N GLY A 418 21.85 19.31 -23.98
CA GLY A 418 20.38 19.26 -23.91
C GLY A 418 19.83 19.93 -22.64
N GLU A 419 20.46 19.73 -21.49
CA GLU A 419 20.09 20.45 -20.26
C GLU A 419 20.30 21.97 -20.38
N THR A 420 21.40 22.39 -21.00
CA THR A 420 21.67 23.80 -21.24
C THR A 420 20.64 24.44 -22.18
N GLU A 421 20.13 23.68 -23.15
CA GLU A 421 19.01 24.10 -24.03
C GLU A 421 17.68 24.15 -23.27
N ALA A 422 17.39 23.16 -22.43
CA ALA A 422 16.20 23.11 -21.57
C ALA A 422 16.13 24.31 -20.61
N LEU A 423 17.22 24.63 -19.90
CA LEU A 423 17.29 25.78 -19.00
C LEU A 423 17.16 27.11 -19.76
N ASN A 424 17.76 27.24 -20.94
CA ASN A 424 17.58 28.43 -21.78
C ASN A 424 16.11 28.59 -22.23
N TRP A 425 15.45 27.49 -22.60
CA TRP A 425 14.03 27.49 -22.95
C TRP A 425 13.14 27.87 -21.76
N LEU A 426 13.39 27.30 -20.57
CA LEU A 426 12.66 27.60 -19.34
C LEU A 426 12.87 29.05 -18.88
N ALA A 427 14.11 29.55 -18.89
CA ALA A 427 14.43 30.94 -18.54
C ALA A 427 13.78 31.94 -19.51
N ARG A 428 13.76 31.63 -20.83
CA ARG A 428 12.99 32.40 -21.83
C ARG A 428 11.49 32.41 -21.48
N ALA A 429 10.91 31.24 -21.21
CA ALA A 429 9.49 31.08 -20.93
C ALA A 429 9.06 31.78 -19.63
N TYR A 430 9.86 31.68 -18.57
CA TYR A 430 9.63 32.39 -17.31
C TYR A 430 9.69 33.91 -17.49
N ARG A 431 10.75 34.42 -18.17
CA ARG A 431 10.93 35.85 -18.45
C ARG A 431 9.80 36.46 -19.29
N GLU A 432 9.23 35.71 -20.23
CA GLU A 432 8.07 36.14 -21.02
C GLU A 432 6.70 35.91 -20.32
N GLY A 433 6.72 35.45 -19.06
CA GLY A 433 5.51 35.24 -18.25
C GLY A 433 4.67 34.02 -18.65
N LEU A 434 5.27 33.07 -19.38
CA LEU A 434 4.58 31.86 -19.86
C LEU A 434 4.46 30.80 -18.77
N ILE A 435 5.38 30.81 -17.80
CA ILE A 435 5.39 29.96 -16.62
C ILE A 435 4.77 30.71 -15.44
N ASP A 436 3.98 30.01 -14.63
CA ASP A 436 3.45 30.51 -13.35
C ASP A 436 4.56 31.04 -12.45
N LYS A 437 4.41 32.28 -11.95
CA LYS A 437 5.44 32.97 -11.16
C LYS A 437 5.76 32.29 -9.83
N GLU A 438 4.88 31.44 -9.31
CA GLU A 438 5.10 30.73 -8.05
C GLU A 438 5.65 29.30 -8.24
N PHE A 439 6.04 28.89 -9.45
CA PHE A 439 6.42 27.49 -9.75
C PHE A 439 7.49 26.89 -8.82
N ALA A 440 8.47 27.69 -8.40
CA ALA A 440 9.57 27.26 -7.52
C ALA A 440 9.19 27.21 -6.03
N ALA A 441 8.05 27.80 -5.64
CA ALA A 441 7.63 27.94 -4.24
C ALA A 441 6.28 27.26 -3.93
N GLN A 442 5.48 26.95 -4.95
CA GLN A 442 4.16 26.35 -4.76
C GLN A 442 4.21 24.85 -4.48
N THR A 443 3.24 24.36 -3.71
CA THR A 443 3.04 22.93 -3.45
C THR A 443 2.36 22.22 -4.63
N PRO A 444 2.44 20.88 -4.72
CA PRO A 444 1.68 20.12 -5.71
C PRO A 444 0.18 20.40 -5.70
N GLU A 445 -0.42 20.57 -4.50
CA GLU A 445 -1.84 20.88 -4.38
C GLU A 445 -2.18 22.29 -4.89
N GLN A 446 -1.31 23.27 -4.64
CA GLN A 446 -1.50 24.62 -5.17
C GLN A 446 -1.43 24.65 -6.70
N ALA A 447 -0.51 23.88 -7.30
CA ALA A 447 -0.45 23.69 -8.75
C ALA A 447 -1.73 22.98 -9.26
N ALA A 448 -2.19 21.94 -8.58
CA ALA A 448 -3.43 21.23 -8.92
C ALA A 448 -4.68 22.14 -8.82
N ASP A 449 -4.76 23.01 -7.81
CA ASP A 449 -5.82 24.02 -7.67
C ASP A 449 -5.83 25.01 -8.86
N ARG A 450 -4.66 25.42 -9.36
CA ARG A 450 -4.54 26.31 -10.54
C ARG A 450 -4.99 25.61 -11.83
N ILE A 451 -4.64 24.33 -11.98
CA ILE A 451 -5.05 23.49 -13.11
C ILE A 451 -6.57 23.28 -13.08
N ARG A 452 -7.12 22.84 -11.94
CA ARG A 452 -8.58 22.68 -11.71
C ARG A 452 -9.32 24.02 -11.87
N GLY A 453 -8.69 25.13 -11.47
CA GLY A 453 -9.18 26.50 -11.65
C GLY A 453 -9.11 27.03 -13.09
N SER A 454 -8.73 26.21 -14.07
CA SER A 454 -8.62 26.58 -15.49
C SER A 454 -7.63 27.71 -15.80
N ARG A 455 -6.65 27.96 -14.92
CA ARG A 455 -5.68 29.06 -15.09
C ARG A 455 -4.46 28.70 -15.93
N SER A 456 -4.39 27.49 -16.49
CA SER A 456 -3.23 27.02 -17.24
C SER A 456 -3.62 26.31 -18.53
N GLY A 457 -2.83 26.52 -19.58
CA GLY A 457 -3.03 25.92 -20.90
C GLY A 457 -2.28 24.59 -21.10
N LEU A 458 -1.24 24.34 -20.31
CA LEU A 458 -0.43 23.12 -20.32
C LEU A 458 -0.01 22.76 -18.89
N ALA A 459 0.00 21.46 -18.57
CA ALA A 459 0.52 20.95 -17.31
C ALA A 459 1.08 19.54 -17.50
N ALA A 460 2.07 19.15 -16.70
CA ALA A 460 2.49 17.75 -16.62
C ALA A 460 1.45 16.96 -15.82
N LEU A 461 0.76 16.05 -16.49
CA LEU A 461 -0.34 15.24 -15.95
C LEU A 461 -0.16 13.79 -16.38
N SER A 462 -0.52 12.83 -15.52
CA SER A 462 -0.66 11.45 -16.01
C SER A 462 -1.83 11.38 -16.99
N LEU A 463 -1.87 10.31 -17.81
CA LEU A 463 -3.02 10.08 -18.69
C LEU A 463 -4.35 10.04 -17.92
N ARG A 464 -4.32 9.54 -16.68
CA ARG A 464 -5.48 9.44 -15.78
C ARG A 464 -5.93 10.80 -15.27
N ASP A 465 -4.98 11.65 -14.87
CA ASP A 465 -5.29 12.99 -14.34
C ASP A 465 -5.82 13.91 -15.44
N ALA A 466 -5.21 13.86 -16.64
CA ALA A 466 -5.71 14.55 -17.82
C ALA A 466 -7.14 14.09 -18.19
N ALA A 467 -7.39 12.78 -18.15
CA ALA A 467 -8.72 12.22 -18.38
C ALA A 467 -9.74 12.70 -17.34
N ALA A 468 -9.40 12.66 -16.05
CA ALA A 468 -10.27 13.11 -14.95
C ALA A 468 -10.58 14.61 -14.98
N LEU A 469 -9.67 15.42 -15.55
CA LEU A 469 -9.87 16.86 -15.77
C LEU A 469 -10.63 17.19 -17.06
N THR A 470 -10.90 16.20 -17.92
CA THR A 470 -11.53 16.40 -19.23
C THR A 470 -13.04 16.23 -19.17
N GLY A 471 -13.77 17.23 -19.67
CA GLY A 471 -15.23 17.22 -19.74
C GLY A 471 -15.76 18.34 -20.62
N ASP A 472 -16.89 18.94 -20.24
CA ASP A 472 -17.52 20.01 -21.03
C ASP A 472 -16.78 21.35 -20.93
N LYS A 473 -16.23 21.66 -19.74
CA LYS A 473 -15.62 22.97 -19.42
C LYS A 473 -14.13 23.09 -19.77
N ALA A 474 -13.43 21.97 -19.91
CA ALA A 474 -12.02 21.89 -20.24
C ALA A 474 -11.76 20.59 -21.00
N GLN A 475 -10.95 20.67 -22.06
CA GLN A 475 -10.56 19.52 -22.87
C GLN A 475 -9.04 19.37 -22.79
N TRP A 476 -8.57 18.62 -21.79
CA TRP A 476 -7.16 18.26 -21.72
C TRP A 476 -6.90 17.10 -22.67
N ILE A 477 -5.79 17.16 -23.39
CA ILE A 477 -5.28 16.03 -24.17
C ILE A 477 -3.78 15.84 -23.90
N PRO A 478 -3.28 14.61 -23.77
CA PRO A 478 -1.84 14.35 -23.73
C PRO A 478 -1.17 14.77 -25.05
N LEU A 479 0.01 15.39 -24.97
CA LEU A 479 0.88 15.58 -26.14
C LEU A 479 1.62 14.27 -26.46
N SER A 480 1.85 14.06 -27.76
CA SER A 480 2.62 12.90 -28.25
C SER A 480 3.35 13.24 -29.53
N GLY A 481 4.40 12.47 -29.86
CA GLY A 481 5.27 12.80 -30.98
C GLY A 481 6.01 14.14 -30.81
N LEU A 482 6.18 14.58 -29.56
CA LEU A 482 6.88 15.82 -29.19
C LEU A 482 8.38 15.63 -29.36
N LYS A 483 9.06 16.62 -29.93
CA LYS A 483 10.50 16.62 -30.23
C LYS A 483 11.14 17.92 -29.76
N ALA A 484 12.45 17.92 -29.51
CA ALA A 484 13.23 19.16 -29.38
C ALA A 484 12.96 20.12 -30.56
N ASP A 485 13.25 19.65 -31.77
CA ASP A 485 13.14 20.40 -33.02
C ASP A 485 12.65 19.50 -34.19
N SER A 486 12.84 19.95 -35.44
CA SER A 486 12.46 19.21 -36.64
C SER A 486 13.32 17.97 -36.93
N LEU A 487 14.55 17.91 -36.40
CA LEU A 487 15.51 16.82 -36.58
C LEU A 487 15.47 15.81 -35.42
N GLY A 488 15.02 16.23 -34.24
CA GLY A 488 14.94 15.43 -33.03
C GLY A 488 14.04 14.20 -33.15
N VAL A 489 14.31 13.22 -32.28
CA VAL A 489 13.46 12.03 -32.10
C VAL A 489 12.27 12.37 -31.18
N PRO A 490 11.12 11.67 -31.33
CA PRO A 490 10.02 11.80 -30.39
C PRO A 490 10.39 11.40 -28.97
N ILE A 491 9.83 12.09 -27.98
CA ILE A 491 9.83 11.70 -26.57
C ILE A 491 8.43 11.24 -26.11
N ALA A 492 8.41 10.45 -25.04
CA ALA A 492 7.24 9.87 -24.41
C ALA A 492 7.41 9.85 -22.87
N PRO A 493 6.32 9.82 -22.08
CA PRO A 493 6.44 9.59 -20.65
C PRO A 493 7.11 8.24 -20.40
N TRP A 494 7.95 8.17 -19.38
CA TRP A 494 8.58 6.93 -18.95
C TRP A 494 8.61 6.87 -17.42
N ASN A 495 8.13 5.76 -16.87
CA ASN A 495 8.00 5.54 -15.44
C ASN A 495 9.21 4.76 -14.94
N THR A 496 10.12 5.47 -14.28
CA THR A 496 11.40 4.96 -13.77
C THR A 496 11.40 4.77 -12.25
N GLU A 497 10.47 5.42 -11.54
CA GLU A 497 10.41 5.46 -10.08
C GLU A 497 9.55 4.35 -9.46
N VAL A 498 8.60 3.77 -10.21
CA VAL A 498 7.66 2.78 -9.66
C VAL A 498 8.32 1.40 -9.55
N THR A 499 8.84 1.11 -8.36
CA THR A 499 9.41 -0.18 -7.95
C THR A 499 8.39 -1.04 -7.18
N ASP A 500 7.11 -0.94 -7.58
CA ASP A 500 5.96 -1.66 -7.01
C ASP A 500 6.18 -3.19 -7.09
N THR A 501 6.47 -3.82 -5.95
CA THR A 501 6.94 -5.22 -5.88
C THR A 501 6.02 -6.07 -5.01
N TYR A 502 5.47 -7.15 -5.55
CA TYR A 502 4.80 -8.18 -4.74
C TYR A 502 5.83 -9.08 -4.06
N ILE A 503 5.70 -9.24 -2.75
CA ILE A 503 6.45 -10.25 -1.98
C ILE A 503 5.49 -11.29 -1.38
N VAL A 504 5.87 -12.56 -1.40
CA VAL A 504 5.25 -13.57 -0.53
C VAL A 504 5.96 -13.53 0.81
N THR A 505 5.20 -13.40 1.89
CA THR A 505 5.79 -13.13 3.21
C THR A 505 6.02 -14.43 3.99
N ARG A 506 7.06 -14.46 4.84
CA ARG A 506 7.38 -15.61 5.72
C ARG A 506 6.27 -15.91 6.75
N MET A 507 5.35 -14.96 6.95
CA MET A 507 4.21 -15.07 7.86
C MET A 507 3.04 -15.83 7.21
N SER A 508 3.11 -16.08 5.89
CA SER A 508 2.11 -16.87 5.18
C SER A 508 2.02 -18.30 5.70
N ARG A 509 0.79 -18.76 5.98
CA ARG A 509 0.46 -20.18 6.22
C ARG A 509 0.08 -20.93 4.93
N VAL A 510 0.02 -20.24 3.80
CA VAL A 510 -0.25 -20.81 2.48
C VAL A 510 1.07 -20.92 1.71
N ALA A 511 1.33 -22.10 1.13
CA ALA A 511 2.54 -22.36 0.36
C ALA A 511 2.70 -21.38 -0.82
N PRO A 512 3.92 -20.88 -1.11
CA PRO A 512 4.14 -19.88 -2.15
C PRO A 512 3.54 -20.26 -3.50
N LYS A 513 3.76 -21.51 -3.97
CA LYS A 513 3.18 -22.04 -5.21
C LYS A 513 1.66 -21.87 -5.35
N THR A 514 0.92 -21.88 -4.25
CA THR A 514 -0.54 -21.65 -4.25
C THR A 514 -0.87 -20.16 -4.40
N ILE A 515 -0.12 -19.28 -3.73
CA ILE A 515 -0.26 -17.82 -3.85
C ILE A 515 0.13 -17.37 -5.26
N LEU A 516 1.25 -17.87 -5.77
CA LEU A 516 1.74 -17.58 -7.12
C LEU A 516 0.77 -18.05 -8.20
N ARG A 517 0.14 -19.22 -8.06
CA ARG A 517 -0.92 -19.66 -8.99
C ARG A 517 -2.13 -18.72 -9.00
N TRP A 518 -2.53 -18.21 -7.83
CA TRP A 518 -3.62 -17.25 -7.74
C TRP A 518 -3.25 -15.91 -8.39
N LEU A 519 -2.04 -15.41 -8.12
CA LEU A 519 -1.52 -14.17 -8.72
C LEU A 519 -1.38 -14.30 -10.25
N ASP A 520 -0.72 -15.36 -10.72
CA ASP A 520 -0.50 -15.64 -12.15
C ASP A 520 -1.82 -15.75 -12.93
N GLY A 521 -2.81 -16.47 -12.38
CA GLY A 521 -4.13 -16.59 -12.98
C GLY A 521 -4.87 -15.25 -13.05
N GLY A 522 -4.75 -14.42 -12.01
CA GLY A 522 -5.37 -13.09 -12.00
C GLY A 522 -4.70 -12.08 -12.94
N LEU A 523 -3.37 -12.16 -13.09
CA LEU A 523 -2.62 -11.39 -14.09
C LEU A 523 -2.96 -11.83 -15.52
N ALA A 524 -3.05 -13.15 -15.77
CA ALA A 524 -3.46 -13.67 -17.07
C ALA A 524 -4.88 -13.25 -17.47
N MET A 525 -5.81 -13.13 -16.50
CA MET A 525 -7.14 -12.57 -16.73
C MET A 525 -7.14 -11.04 -16.96
N ASN A 526 -6.12 -10.33 -16.48
CA ASN A 526 -5.94 -8.90 -16.73
C ASN A 526 -5.42 -8.64 -18.14
N GLU A 527 -4.34 -9.32 -18.54
CA GLU A 527 -3.76 -9.23 -19.88
C GLU A 527 -4.72 -9.63 -21.01
N SER A 528 -5.57 -10.63 -20.77
CA SER A 528 -6.57 -11.08 -21.74
C SER A 528 -7.87 -10.26 -21.74
N GLY A 529 -8.00 -9.26 -20.85
CA GLY A 529 -9.24 -8.52 -20.63
C GLY A 529 -10.40 -9.35 -20.08
N ALA A 530 -10.17 -10.62 -19.71
CA ALA A 530 -11.21 -11.53 -19.25
C ALA A 530 -11.95 -11.04 -17.98
N TRP A 531 -11.30 -10.20 -17.17
CA TRP A 531 -11.94 -9.53 -16.04
C TRP A 531 -13.11 -8.62 -16.44
N ASP A 532 -13.05 -7.97 -17.61
CA ASP A 532 -14.06 -6.97 -17.99
C ASP A 532 -15.44 -7.60 -18.28
N GLY A 533 -15.44 -8.84 -18.79
CA GLY A 533 -16.63 -9.61 -19.15
C GLY A 533 -17.35 -10.33 -18.00
N ILE A 534 -16.93 -10.14 -16.75
CA ILE A 534 -17.59 -10.79 -15.60
C ILE A 534 -18.84 -10.02 -15.19
N GLU A 535 -20.00 -10.65 -15.35
CA GLU A 535 -21.28 -10.11 -14.89
C GLU A 535 -21.31 -9.91 -13.37
N GLY A 536 -21.98 -8.83 -12.93
CA GLY A 536 -22.12 -8.48 -11.52
C GLY A 536 -20.94 -7.70 -10.91
N PHE A 537 -19.79 -7.59 -11.59
CA PHE A 537 -18.66 -6.79 -11.10
C PHE A 537 -18.93 -5.28 -11.24
N GLY A 538 -19.13 -4.62 -10.10
CA GLY A 538 -19.36 -3.18 -10.00
C GLY A 538 -18.08 -2.35 -10.02
N GLN A 539 -18.22 -1.03 -9.81
CA GLN A 539 -17.10 -0.10 -9.78
C GLN A 539 -16.04 -0.50 -8.73
N THR A 540 -16.47 -0.89 -7.53
CA THR A 540 -15.59 -1.32 -6.43
C THR A 540 -14.81 -2.60 -6.79
N ASP A 541 -15.44 -3.57 -7.45
CA ASP A 541 -14.77 -4.81 -7.89
C ASP A 541 -13.70 -4.52 -8.95
N ARG A 542 -14.02 -3.68 -9.95
CA ARG A 542 -13.09 -3.27 -11.02
C ARG A 542 -11.96 -2.38 -10.50
N ALA A 543 -12.25 -1.52 -9.53
CA ALA A 543 -11.25 -0.71 -8.84
C ALA A 543 -10.25 -1.58 -8.04
N ALA A 544 -10.73 -2.63 -7.38
CA ALA A 544 -9.86 -3.55 -6.66
C ALA A 544 -8.99 -4.38 -7.61
N LEU A 545 -9.54 -4.88 -8.73
CA LEU A 545 -8.77 -5.63 -9.75
C LEU A 545 -7.51 -4.89 -10.21
N ARG A 546 -7.63 -3.59 -10.52
CA ARG A 546 -6.49 -2.72 -10.89
C ARG A 546 -5.42 -2.69 -9.80
N SER A 547 -5.84 -2.54 -8.54
CA SER A 547 -4.94 -2.52 -7.36
C SER A 547 -4.26 -3.88 -7.09
N LEU A 548 -4.81 -4.98 -7.61
CA LEU A 548 -4.33 -6.35 -7.39
C LEU A 548 -3.48 -6.91 -8.53
N PHE A 549 -3.78 -6.50 -9.77
CA PHE A 549 -3.21 -7.11 -10.98
C PHE A 549 -2.53 -6.11 -11.91
N GLY A 550 -2.43 -4.85 -11.47
CA GLY A 550 -1.74 -3.80 -12.21
C GLY A 550 -2.53 -3.32 -13.43
N GLU A 551 -1.84 -2.58 -14.29
CA GLU A 551 -2.41 -2.01 -15.51
C GLU A 551 -1.32 -1.91 -16.59
N PRO A 552 -1.06 -3.03 -17.29
CA PRO A 552 0.08 -3.14 -18.21
C PRO A 552 -0.09 -2.40 -19.53
N ASP A 553 -1.29 -1.91 -19.85
CA ASP A 553 -1.60 -1.20 -21.09
C ASP A 553 -2.58 -0.05 -20.85
N LEU A 554 -2.15 1.18 -21.14
CA LEU A 554 -2.97 2.39 -21.00
C LEU A 554 -4.15 2.45 -21.97
N LEU A 555 -4.11 1.73 -23.10
CA LEU A 555 -5.24 1.68 -24.06
C LEU A 555 -6.47 0.96 -23.50
N ASN A 556 -6.30 0.12 -22.48
CA ASN A 556 -7.40 -0.58 -21.81
C ASN A 556 -7.85 0.10 -20.50
N SER A 557 -7.39 1.33 -20.25
CA SER A 557 -7.65 2.05 -18.99
C SER A 557 -9.11 2.54 -18.84
N ASP A 558 -9.66 2.46 -17.63
CA ASP A 558 -10.99 3.04 -17.33
C ASP A 558 -10.96 4.57 -17.42
N ALA A 559 -9.78 5.18 -17.23
CA ALA A 559 -9.54 6.59 -17.54
C ALA A 559 -9.90 6.87 -19.01
N LEU A 560 -9.36 6.11 -19.96
CA LEU A 560 -9.68 6.26 -21.39
C LEU A 560 -11.15 5.95 -21.72
N LYS A 561 -11.75 4.95 -21.06
CA LYS A 561 -13.19 4.63 -21.19
C LYS A 561 -14.07 5.80 -20.71
N SER A 562 -13.64 6.55 -19.69
CA SER A 562 -14.37 7.69 -19.13
C SER A 562 -14.24 9.00 -19.92
N VAL A 563 -13.19 9.16 -20.74
CA VAL A 563 -12.99 10.35 -21.59
C VAL A 563 -14.12 10.46 -22.63
N PRO A 564 -14.68 11.67 -22.87
CA PRO A 564 -15.65 11.93 -23.93
C PRO A 564 -15.17 11.46 -25.30
N GLU A 565 -16.08 10.91 -26.11
CA GLU A 565 -15.74 10.31 -27.42
C GLU A 565 -14.99 11.27 -28.35
N ARG A 566 -15.35 12.57 -28.34
CA ARG A 566 -14.67 13.63 -29.09
C ARG A 566 -13.16 13.76 -28.82
N THR A 567 -12.72 13.45 -27.60
CA THR A 567 -11.32 13.59 -27.16
C THR A 567 -10.61 12.24 -27.05
N ARG A 568 -11.34 11.12 -26.89
CA ARG A 568 -10.77 9.77 -26.71
C ARG A 568 -9.77 9.39 -27.81
N GLY A 569 -10.06 9.69 -29.07
CA GLY A 569 -9.15 9.43 -30.19
C GLY A 569 -7.80 10.14 -30.09
N ALA A 570 -7.73 11.30 -29.41
CA ALA A 570 -6.46 11.98 -29.15
C ALA A 570 -5.62 11.25 -28.08
N TYR A 571 -6.26 10.72 -27.05
CA TYR A 571 -5.59 9.91 -26.01
C TYR A 571 -5.09 8.58 -26.57
N GLU A 572 -5.93 7.87 -27.35
CA GLU A 572 -5.51 6.63 -28.04
C GLU A 572 -4.33 6.87 -28.97
N THR A 573 -4.36 7.97 -29.74
CA THR A 573 -3.23 8.36 -30.59
C THR A 573 -2.01 8.66 -29.75
N ALA A 574 -2.16 9.32 -28.60
CA ALA A 574 -1.03 9.64 -27.73
C ALA A 574 -0.33 8.38 -27.21
N VAL A 575 -1.08 7.44 -26.63
CA VAL A 575 -0.54 6.17 -26.13
C VAL A 575 0.11 5.35 -27.27
N LYS A 576 -0.55 5.25 -28.43
CA LYS A 576 -0.01 4.54 -29.61
C LYS A 576 1.26 5.18 -30.17
N GLU A 577 1.46 6.49 -30.01
CA GLU A 577 2.73 7.15 -30.37
C GLU A 577 3.80 6.98 -29.29
N TRP A 578 3.43 7.06 -28.01
CA TRP A 578 4.34 6.81 -26.88
C TRP A 578 4.91 5.39 -26.92
N GLN A 579 4.07 4.38 -27.12
CA GLN A 579 4.46 2.96 -27.24
C GLN A 579 5.37 2.64 -28.45
N LYS A 580 5.62 3.60 -29.36
CA LYS A 580 6.65 3.49 -30.43
C LYS A 580 8.00 4.06 -30.02
N THR A 581 8.04 4.87 -28.96
CA THR A 581 9.25 5.49 -28.44
C THR A 581 9.96 4.46 -27.58
N SER A 582 11.23 4.22 -27.87
CA SER A 582 12.13 3.46 -27.00
C SER A 582 13.34 4.34 -26.74
N TYR A 583 13.71 4.45 -25.47
CA TYR A 583 14.94 5.12 -25.08
C TYR A 583 16.12 4.17 -25.29
N ALA A 584 17.20 4.68 -25.90
CA ALA A 584 18.46 3.92 -26.04
C ALA A 584 19.19 3.75 -24.69
N ASP A 585 18.77 4.52 -23.69
CA ASP A 585 19.35 4.63 -22.37
C ASP A 585 18.87 3.50 -21.47
N ALA A 586 19.80 2.66 -21.02
CA ALA A 586 19.51 1.71 -19.95
C ALA A 586 19.47 2.48 -18.62
N VAL A 587 18.27 2.62 -18.06
CA VAL A 587 18.03 3.17 -16.72
C VAL A 587 18.35 2.11 -15.68
N VAL A 588 19.12 2.49 -14.65
CA VAL A 588 19.44 1.63 -13.51
C VAL A 588 18.71 2.19 -12.27
N PRO A 589 17.61 1.58 -11.79
CA PRO A 589 16.76 2.15 -10.73
C PRO A 589 17.51 2.50 -9.44
N ALA A 590 18.56 1.73 -9.11
CA ALA A 590 19.42 1.96 -7.95
C ALA A 590 20.17 3.31 -7.98
N PHE A 591 20.39 3.91 -9.16
CA PHE A 591 21.05 5.22 -9.30
C PHE A 591 20.30 6.31 -8.51
N SER A 592 18.97 6.36 -8.63
CA SER A 592 18.11 7.36 -7.98
C SER A 592 18.37 7.45 -6.47
N GLY A 593 18.48 6.31 -5.79
CA GLY A 593 18.73 6.21 -4.36
C GLY A 593 20.09 6.77 -3.93
N LEU A 594 21.10 6.76 -4.81
CA LEU A 594 22.45 7.24 -4.53
C LEU A 594 22.54 8.77 -4.61
N TRP A 595 21.95 9.38 -5.66
CA TRP A 595 22.08 10.81 -5.94
C TRP A 595 20.94 11.69 -5.41
N SER A 596 19.69 11.20 -5.34
CA SER A 596 18.54 12.03 -4.96
C SER A 596 18.29 12.05 -3.45
N THR A 597 18.43 10.91 -2.78
CA THR A 597 18.16 10.73 -1.33
C THR A 597 19.36 10.19 -0.55
N GLY A 598 20.45 9.85 -1.24
CA GLY A 598 21.60 9.16 -0.67
C GLY A 598 22.79 10.08 -0.40
N LYS A 599 23.99 9.48 -0.51
CA LYS A 599 25.29 10.10 -0.22
C LYS A 599 25.53 11.42 -0.95
N TYR A 600 24.94 11.62 -2.13
CA TYR A 600 25.14 12.80 -2.98
C TYR A 600 23.93 13.74 -3.04
N ALA A 601 22.96 13.60 -2.13
CA ALA A 601 21.76 14.44 -2.09
C ALA A 601 22.05 15.95 -1.94
N GLU A 602 23.10 16.33 -1.19
CA GLU A 602 23.54 17.73 -1.08
C GLU A 602 24.06 18.28 -2.42
N LEU A 603 24.87 17.49 -3.14
CA LEU A 603 25.38 17.83 -4.47
C LEU A 603 24.25 18.03 -5.49
N ASN A 604 23.20 17.21 -5.39
CA ASN A 604 22.00 17.35 -6.21
C ASN A 604 21.14 18.56 -5.80
N ALA A 605 21.03 18.86 -4.51
CA ALA A 605 20.30 20.03 -4.02
C ALA A 605 20.94 21.33 -4.54
N GLU A 606 22.27 21.44 -4.54
CA GLU A 606 23.01 22.57 -5.11
C GLU A 606 22.81 22.70 -6.62
N LEU A 607 22.87 21.59 -7.37
CA LEU A 607 22.62 21.57 -8.82
C LEU A 607 21.24 22.14 -9.14
N LYS A 608 20.21 21.63 -8.46
CA LYS A 608 18.82 22.07 -8.62
C LYS A 608 18.62 23.52 -8.21
N GLU A 609 19.26 23.98 -7.13
CA GLU A 609 19.20 25.39 -6.73
C GLU A 609 19.78 26.29 -7.81
N THR A 610 20.92 25.91 -8.42
CA THR A 610 21.49 26.60 -9.58
C THR A 610 20.53 26.59 -10.79
N GLN A 611 19.95 25.43 -11.16
CA GLN A 611 18.98 25.34 -12.25
C GLN A 611 17.80 26.32 -12.03
N ILE A 612 17.21 26.31 -10.83
CA ILE A 612 16.09 27.20 -10.48
C ILE A 612 16.51 28.68 -10.59
N LYS A 613 17.70 29.05 -10.10
CA LYS A 613 18.23 30.41 -10.21
C LYS A 613 18.44 30.86 -11.66
N VAL A 614 18.86 29.97 -12.55
CA VAL A 614 18.95 30.25 -14.00
C VAL A 614 17.57 30.52 -14.59
N ILE A 615 16.56 29.69 -14.26
CA ILE A 615 15.19 29.86 -14.74
C ILE A 615 14.58 31.19 -14.23
N LEU A 616 14.83 31.55 -12.97
CA LEU A 616 14.39 32.82 -12.37
C LEU A 616 15.14 34.05 -12.92
N GLY A 617 16.27 33.86 -13.61
CA GLY A 617 17.15 34.94 -14.07
C GLY A 617 18.04 35.54 -12.99
N GLU A 618 18.22 34.86 -11.86
CA GLU A 618 19.17 35.22 -10.80
C GLU A 618 20.61 34.84 -11.16
N LEU A 619 20.78 33.84 -12.05
CA LEU A 619 22.05 33.45 -12.66
C LEU A 619 21.92 33.46 -14.19
N SER A 620 23.01 33.78 -14.88
CA SER A 620 23.08 33.75 -16.34
C SER A 620 23.40 32.35 -16.89
N MET A 621 23.24 32.16 -18.20
CA MET A 621 23.72 30.96 -18.89
C MET A 621 25.25 30.84 -18.88
N GLU A 622 25.98 31.94 -18.68
CA GLU A 622 27.44 31.92 -18.51
C GLU A 622 27.81 31.39 -17.11
N ASP A 623 27.10 31.83 -16.07
CA ASP A 623 27.24 31.30 -14.71
C ASP A 623 26.92 29.80 -14.66
N TRP A 624 25.85 29.36 -15.35
CA TRP A 624 25.54 27.95 -15.54
C TRP A 624 26.70 27.18 -16.19
N GLY A 625 27.23 27.69 -17.30
CA GLY A 625 28.35 27.09 -18.01
C GLY A 625 29.65 27.05 -17.22
N GLN A 626 29.83 27.93 -16.23
CA GLN A 626 30.96 27.90 -15.29
C GLN A 626 30.69 26.96 -14.11
N TYR A 627 29.45 26.92 -13.60
CA TYR A 627 29.02 26.00 -12.55
C TYR A 627 29.18 24.54 -12.99
N THR A 628 28.64 24.16 -14.16
CA THR A 628 28.70 22.77 -14.66
C THR A 628 30.14 22.28 -14.87
N LYS A 629 31.04 23.12 -15.40
CA LYS A 629 32.48 22.82 -15.50
C LYS A 629 33.12 22.61 -14.13
N THR A 630 32.76 23.43 -13.15
CA THR A 630 33.31 23.37 -11.78
C THR A 630 32.81 22.13 -11.05
N LEU A 631 31.52 21.81 -11.18
CA LEU A 631 30.89 20.60 -10.67
C LEU A 631 31.51 19.34 -11.31
N ALA A 632 31.64 19.31 -12.63
CA ALA A 632 32.27 18.20 -13.37
C ALA A 632 33.73 17.94 -12.93
N ALA A 633 34.48 18.99 -12.60
CA ALA A 633 35.84 18.88 -12.07
C ALA A 633 35.92 18.55 -10.56
N SER A 634 34.79 18.53 -9.85
CA SER A 634 34.76 18.36 -8.39
C SER A 634 34.99 16.90 -7.96
N LYS A 635 35.72 16.70 -6.86
CA LYS A 635 35.93 15.37 -6.28
C LYS A 635 34.64 14.64 -5.89
N PRO A 636 33.61 15.29 -5.30
CA PRO A 636 32.34 14.62 -5.00
C PRO A 636 31.63 14.10 -6.25
N TYR A 637 31.62 14.88 -7.34
CA TYR A 637 30.99 14.45 -8.59
C TYR A 637 31.73 13.28 -9.25
N GLN A 638 33.07 13.31 -9.28
CA GLN A 638 33.86 12.20 -9.80
C GLN A 638 33.68 10.91 -8.97
N ALA A 639 33.48 11.03 -7.65
CA ALA A 639 33.14 9.89 -6.79
C ALA A 639 31.72 9.36 -7.06
N LEU A 640 30.74 10.23 -7.31
CA LEU A 640 29.39 9.83 -7.72
C LEU A 640 29.43 9.02 -9.03
N LEU A 641 30.13 9.50 -10.06
CA LEU A 641 30.24 8.77 -11.33
C LEU A 641 30.93 7.41 -11.18
N ALA A 642 31.93 7.28 -10.29
CA ALA A 642 32.59 6.01 -10.01
C ALA A 642 31.62 5.01 -9.35
N GLU A 643 30.89 5.40 -8.31
CA GLU A 643 29.91 4.53 -7.63
C GLU A 643 28.71 4.17 -8.54
N LEU A 644 28.28 5.07 -9.43
CA LEU A 644 27.28 4.75 -10.46
C LEU A 644 27.84 3.74 -11.49
N ALA A 645 29.12 3.82 -11.84
CA ALA A 645 29.75 2.88 -12.77
C ALA A 645 29.94 1.48 -12.15
N GLU A 646 30.21 1.40 -10.85
CA GLU A 646 30.20 0.12 -10.11
C GLU A 646 28.80 -0.51 -10.13
N LEU A 647 27.76 0.26 -9.79
CA LEU A 647 26.35 -0.18 -9.86
C LEU A 647 25.91 -0.57 -11.28
N ALA A 648 26.47 0.03 -12.33
CA ALA A 648 26.22 -0.35 -13.71
C ALA A 648 26.92 -1.68 -14.09
N GLY A 649 28.06 -1.98 -13.49
CA GLY A 649 28.84 -3.20 -13.72
C GLY A 649 28.26 -4.44 -13.02
N ASP A 650 27.73 -4.27 -11.79
CA ASP A 650 27.08 -5.34 -11.02
C ASP A 650 25.69 -5.74 -11.58
N GLY A 651 25.16 -4.97 -12.54
CA GLY A 651 23.86 -5.20 -13.20
C GLY A 651 23.93 -5.82 -14.60
N ALA A 652 25.10 -6.26 -15.06
CA ALA A 652 25.37 -6.73 -16.43
C ALA A 652 25.50 -8.26 -16.56
#